data_AF-A0A7X7UNI4-F1
#
_entry.id   AF-A0A7X7UNI4-F1
#
_cell.length_a   1.000
_cell.length_b   1.000
_cell.length_c   1.000
_cell.angle_alpha   90.00
_cell.angle_beta   90.00
_cell.angle_gamma   90.00
#
_symmetry.space_group_name_H-M   'P 1'
#
loop_
_entity.id
_entity.type
_entity.pdbx_description
1 polymer ?
#
loop_
_entity_poly.entity_id
_entity_poly.type
_entity_poly.pdbx_seq_one_letter_code
_entity_poly.pdbx_strand_id
1 'polypeptide(L)'
;LPDWGNYSNEKPLEMDLALVDIRGQPVAAEATLQLSLYRLEWRWWISRGNTRSAIVENELADPEVKVEVILKNGKAHYALPVKGLTGRFLLRVSDPFTGHQSSRIVYIGYVWGESSTEARGMVFLRPVKKKVNSGEEASVVIPSVPGANILVCIEARGSVLDYQWVESKGNETVFSFKTTPEMTPGVYVYASVIQPWQHLTNDLPIRLYGLTYLEIEYPQARLEPLIDIASKLKASQKATLRISEKTGRPMAYTLAIVDEGLLDLTRFSTPDPYKAFLAKEAQTVKTWDLYSLIAGSFSSRMDRVFMVGGDEYRRPHDNLLARRFKPLVITMGPFSLKKGETRRHVINIPEYIGSARVMVVAAGQGAYGSGEKTVKITKPLMVLGGIPRVLGPAEEVWVAATVWKTENQVKDATVNVDTKGDLQLVGSGAQKIVFDHGQQEKTVWFKIKTGKRTGVCSIRFTARWQNETSVWESDIDLRNPNPVITETQNYLVEPEKRLHFNLANLNVPDDETLMEVSSFPAFSLNRRALELIQYPYGCAEQTVSALFPQLLLKGFASLDPLQAEKRNNYIRTGIQKLTGMQVAGGGIGFWPGMNSPDEWVTSWVGHFMLEAQKHGYAVPSTFFDAWMNYQRKLASQWRYTSNSSSSTVQAYRLLTLALAGKPEFGAMNRLRNSEQLTSEAGLFLAHAYAISGNKEIARELLGQITNLDQHTETPGISLSSALRMQAVKLFVKVQVSGEEKENFVLARDISEVLRSERKLCTQEIAWSLLALHAYLDGRKTGYLPEFSFSIDGKSRQIKSDFPVWTYTFTEKVGKTSVFNSSKAPLYVNLVRTFRPQPGEKVEASSNGLTLSVKYFSSDNKPFHPQKILQGSDFSIQVVVTNISGKPMEHGALNLILPSGWQVLNTRFNNEEDESQVRNFTWQDIRDDRVYTYFRLSVGETKTFNMKVNASFRGRFFMPAVLVEDMYNPSIQALNPGFFTEVYVP
;
A
#
# COMPACT_ATOMS: atom_id res chain seq x y z
N LEU A 1 -19.37 -28.46 -3.60
CA LEU A 1 -19.58 -28.96 -4.97
C LEU A 1 -20.80 -28.24 -5.53
N PRO A 2 -20.73 -27.62 -6.71
CA PRO A 2 -21.90 -27.05 -7.36
C PRO A 2 -22.96 -28.15 -7.56
N ASP A 3 -24.24 -27.78 -7.53
CA ASP A 3 -25.35 -28.72 -7.79
C ASP A 3 -25.30 -29.15 -9.25
N TRP A 4 -24.70 -30.31 -9.53
CA TRP A 4 -24.41 -30.77 -10.90
C TRP A 4 -25.67 -31.15 -11.69
N GLY A 5 -26.89 -31.05 -11.14
CA GLY A 5 -28.12 -31.28 -11.90
C GLY A 5 -28.19 -32.70 -12.46
N ASN A 6 -28.19 -33.68 -11.55
CA ASN A 6 -28.43 -35.08 -11.89
C ASN A 6 -29.94 -35.32 -12.01
N TYR A 7 -30.40 -35.71 -13.19
CA TYR A 7 -31.80 -35.93 -13.52
C TYR A 7 -32.04 -37.38 -13.93
N SER A 8 -33.20 -37.94 -13.56
CA SER A 8 -33.62 -39.27 -14.00
C SER A 8 -33.85 -39.28 -15.52
N ASN A 9 -33.57 -40.41 -16.18
CA ASN A 9 -33.93 -40.65 -17.58
C ASN A 9 -35.27 -41.39 -17.73
N GLU A 10 -36.02 -41.59 -16.65
CA GLU A 10 -37.34 -42.22 -16.67
C GLU A 10 -38.47 -41.19 -16.77
N LYS A 11 -38.20 -39.94 -16.37
CA LYS A 11 -39.17 -38.84 -16.38
C LYS A 11 -38.65 -37.66 -17.23
N PRO A 12 -39.53 -36.86 -17.84
CA PRO A 12 -39.14 -35.61 -18.49
C PRO A 12 -38.38 -34.67 -17.54
N LEU A 13 -37.48 -33.87 -18.09
CA LEU A 13 -36.77 -32.83 -17.37
C LEU A 13 -37.64 -31.58 -17.31
N GLU A 14 -38.26 -31.34 -16.16
CA GLU A 14 -39.07 -30.16 -15.90
C GLU A 14 -38.20 -28.91 -15.76
N MET A 15 -38.57 -27.84 -16.46
CA MET A 15 -37.82 -26.59 -16.46
C MET A 15 -38.70 -25.36 -16.59
N ASP A 16 -38.33 -24.32 -15.84
CA ASP A 16 -38.88 -22.98 -15.97
C ASP A 16 -37.96 -22.13 -16.84
N LEU A 17 -38.54 -21.54 -17.88
CA LEU A 17 -37.89 -20.64 -18.81
C LEU A 17 -38.40 -19.23 -18.55
N ALA A 18 -37.49 -18.26 -18.55
CA ALA A 18 -37.84 -16.85 -18.45
C ALA A 18 -36.99 -16.01 -19.41
N LEU A 19 -37.66 -15.10 -20.13
CA LEU A 19 -37.04 -14.06 -20.94
C LEU A 19 -37.33 -12.72 -20.27
N VAL A 20 -36.28 -12.04 -19.81
CA VAL A 20 -36.36 -10.81 -19.03
C VAL A 20 -35.52 -9.70 -19.64
N ASP A 21 -35.90 -8.44 -19.37
CA ASP A 21 -35.12 -7.27 -19.74
C ASP A 21 -33.92 -7.03 -18.79
N ILE A 22 -33.14 -5.97 -19.05
CA ILE A 22 -31.98 -5.57 -18.23
C ILE A 22 -32.35 -5.21 -16.77
N ARG A 23 -33.63 -5.03 -16.46
CA ARG A 23 -34.16 -4.76 -15.12
C ARG A 23 -34.76 -6.00 -14.47
N GLY A 24 -34.69 -7.16 -15.13
CA GLY A 24 -35.23 -8.43 -14.65
C GLY A 24 -36.75 -8.57 -14.80
N GLN A 25 -37.40 -7.68 -15.56
CA GLN A 25 -38.85 -7.75 -15.82
C GLN A 25 -39.12 -8.68 -17.02
N PRO A 26 -40.14 -9.55 -16.97
CA PRO A 26 -40.48 -10.42 -18.10
C PRO A 26 -40.84 -9.62 -19.35
N VAL A 27 -40.36 -10.07 -20.50
CA VAL A 27 -40.72 -9.48 -21.80
C VAL A 27 -42.19 -9.80 -22.09
N ALA A 28 -43.02 -8.77 -22.27
CA ALA A 28 -44.48 -8.93 -22.35
C ALA A 28 -44.96 -9.60 -23.66
N ALA A 29 -44.14 -9.61 -24.71
CA ALA A 29 -44.49 -10.23 -25.99
C ALA A 29 -44.39 -11.76 -25.93
N GLU A 30 -45.20 -12.45 -26.76
CA GLU A 30 -44.98 -13.86 -27.04
C GLU A 30 -43.63 -14.03 -27.75
N ALA A 31 -42.77 -14.90 -27.22
CA ALA A 31 -41.44 -15.16 -27.75
C ALA A 31 -41.23 -16.67 -27.89
N THR A 32 -40.61 -17.09 -28.99
CA THR A 32 -40.26 -18.50 -29.21
C THR A 32 -38.79 -18.68 -28.89
N LEU A 33 -38.48 -19.53 -27.90
CA LEU A 33 -37.10 -19.93 -27.60
C LEU A 33 -36.80 -21.29 -28.22
N GLN A 34 -35.59 -21.44 -28.74
CA GLN A 34 -35.05 -22.71 -29.22
C GLN A 34 -34.24 -23.37 -28.11
N LEU A 35 -34.69 -24.54 -27.68
CA LEU A 35 -33.99 -25.43 -26.78
C LEU A 35 -33.21 -26.48 -27.57
N SER A 36 -31.97 -26.72 -27.17
CA SER A 36 -31.09 -27.71 -27.79
C SER A 36 -30.29 -28.43 -26.71
N LEU A 37 -30.29 -29.74 -26.72
CA LEU A 37 -29.55 -30.59 -25.80
C LEU A 37 -28.42 -31.27 -26.56
N TYR A 38 -27.17 -30.92 -26.26
CA TYR A 38 -25.99 -31.48 -26.91
C TYR A 38 -25.36 -32.52 -26.01
N ARG A 39 -25.03 -33.70 -26.54
CA ARG A 39 -24.22 -34.68 -25.81
C ARG A 39 -22.78 -34.19 -25.73
N LEU A 40 -22.20 -34.23 -24.53
CA LEU A 40 -20.80 -33.93 -24.33
C LEU A 40 -20.03 -35.25 -24.25
N GLU A 41 -19.39 -35.64 -25.34
CA GLU A 41 -18.48 -36.78 -25.37
C GLU A 41 -17.04 -36.35 -25.07
N TRP A 42 -16.30 -37.22 -24.39
CA TRP A 42 -14.87 -37.10 -24.18
C TRP A 42 -14.18 -38.37 -24.64
N ARG A 43 -13.09 -38.26 -25.39
CA ARG A 43 -12.27 -39.41 -25.77
C ARG A 43 -10.89 -39.23 -25.19
N TRP A 44 -10.42 -40.27 -24.51
CA TRP A 44 -9.07 -40.34 -23.98
C TRP A 44 -8.34 -41.42 -24.78
N TRP A 45 -7.21 -41.08 -25.38
CA TRP A 45 -6.24 -42.10 -25.80
C TRP A 45 -4.86 -41.71 -25.31
N ILE A 46 -4.13 -42.71 -24.81
CA ILE A 46 -2.73 -42.56 -24.43
C ILE A 46 -1.90 -43.06 -25.62
N SER A 47 -1.26 -42.14 -26.33
CA SER A 47 -0.19 -42.49 -27.28
C SER A 47 1.12 -42.65 -26.51
N ARG A 48 1.82 -43.79 -26.70
CA ARG A 48 3.18 -43.98 -26.15
C ARG A 48 4.17 -43.19 -27.00
N GLY A 49 4.57 -42.02 -26.53
CA GLY A 49 5.69 -41.24 -27.01
C GLY A 49 6.44 -40.55 -25.85
N ASN A 50 7.69 -40.13 -26.10
CA ASN A 50 8.65 -39.63 -25.08
C ASN A 50 8.29 -38.27 -24.44
N THR A 51 7.12 -37.71 -24.78
CA THR A 51 6.55 -36.52 -24.17
C THR A 51 5.06 -36.76 -23.97
N ARG A 52 4.61 -36.77 -22.71
CA ARG A 52 3.18 -36.86 -22.38
C ARG A 52 2.49 -35.57 -22.83
N SER A 53 1.88 -35.60 -24.00
CA SER A 53 0.98 -34.55 -24.47
C SER A 53 -0.45 -35.06 -24.33
N ALA A 54 -1.25 -34.40 -23.50
CA ALA A 54 -2.70 -34.56 -23.51
C ALA A 54 -3.26 -33.53 -24.49
N ILE A 55 -3.91 -34.00 -25.56
CA ILE A 55 -4.70 -33.15 -26.45
C ILE A 55 -6.16 -33.40 -26.09
N VAL A 56 -6.89 -32.31 -25.84
CA VAL A 56 -8.34 -32.32 -25.62
C VAL A 56 -8.98 -31.87 -26.93
N GLU A 57 -9.71 -32.75 -27.59
CA GLU A 57 -10.51 -32.42 -28.76
C GLU A 57 -11.99 -32.51 -28.37
N ASN A 58 -12.71 -31.40 -28.53
CA ASN A 58 -14.16 -31.33 -28.34
C ASN A 58 -14.81 -31.35 -29.71
N GLU A 59 -15.47 -32.44 -30.10
CA GLU A 59 -16.41 -32.41 -31.22
C GLU A 59 -17.81 -32.08 -30.69
N LEU A 60 -18.34 -30.92 -31.09
CA LEU A 60 -19.75 -30.60 -30.92
C LEU A 60 -20.52 -31.32 -32.04
N ALA A 61 -21.13 -32.46 -31.71
CA ALA A 61 -22.08 -33.15 -32.57
C ALA A 61 -23.43 -32.39 -32.65
N ASP A 62 -24.31 -32.83 -33.55
CA ASP A 62 -25.69 -32.37 -33.64
C ASP A 62 -26.45 -32.55 -32.29
N PRO A 63 -27.40 -31.67 -31.96
CA PRO A 63 -28.16 -31.77 -30.72
C PRO A 63 -29.05 -33.01 -30.71
N GLU A 64 -28.97 -33.81 -29.65
CA GLU A 64 -29.79 -35.00 -29.39
C GLU A 64 -31.28 -34.66 -29.26
N VAL A 65 -31.58 -33.46 -28.76
CA VAL A 65 -32.93 -32.92 -28.68
C VAL A 65 -32.89 -31.47 -29.14
N LYS A 66 -33.81 -31.10 -30.05
CA LYS A 66 -34.02 -29.73 -30.48
C LYS A 66 -35.51 -29.43 -30.55
N VAL A 67 -35.97 -28.47 -29.75
CA VAL A 67 -37.39 -28.14 -29.61
C VAL A 67 -37.60 -26.63 -29.51
N GLU A 68 -38.76 -26.16 -29.93
CA GLU A 68 -39.18 -24.76 -29.79
C GLU A 68 -40.22 -24.65 -28.69
N VAL A 69 -40.06 -23.64 -27.84
CA VAL A 69 -40.95 -23.37 -26.70
C VAL A 69 -41.46 -21.94 -26.79
N ILE A 70 -42.78 -21.79 -26.78
CA ILE A 70 -43.45 -20.48 -26.81
C ILE A 70 -43.62 -19.98 -25.37
N LEU A 71 -43.11 -18.79 -25.09
CA LEU A 71 -43.25 -18.11 -23.82
C LEU A 71 -44.47 -17.19 -23.85
N LYS A 72 -45.24 -17.21 -22.76
CA LYS A 72 -46.35 -16.27 -22.52
C LYS A 72 -45.94 -15.32 -21.41
N ASN A 73 -46.01 -14.01 -21.66
CA ASN A 73 -45.52 -12.97 -20.74
C ASN A 73 -44.08 -13.23 -20.28
N GLY A 74 -43.20 -13.63 -21.20
CA GLY A 74 -41.79 -13.85 -20.92
C GLY A 74 -41.49 -15.06 -20.03
N LYS A 75 -42.44 -15.98 -19.84
CA LYS A 75 -42.23 -17.23 -19.08
C LYS A 75 -42.85 -18.45 -19.77
N ALA A 76 -42.26 -19.62 -19.56
CA ALA A 76 -42.83 -20.91 -19.91
C ALA A 76 -42.37 -21.97 -18.93
N HIS A 77 -43.21 -22.97 -18.71
CA HIS A 77 -42.82 -24.23 -18.08
C HIS A 77 -42.78 -25.29 -19.18
N TYR A 78 -41.70 -26.08 -19.26
CA TYR A 78 -41.53 -27.07 -20.30
C TYR A 78 -40.96 -28.37 -19.74
N ALA A 79 -41.55 -29.48 -20.17
CA ALA A 79 -41.13 -30.83 -19.83
C ALA A 79 -40.27 -31.40 -20.98
N LEU A 80 -38.94 -31.26 -20.89
CA LEU A 80 -38.04 -31.71 -21.94
C LEU A 80 -37.98 -33.26 -21.96
N PRO A 81 -38.27 -33.92 -23.10
CA PRO A 81 -38.22 -35.37 -23.18
C PRO A 81 -36.77 -35.84 -23.14
N VAL A 82 -36.40 -36.53 -22.07
CA VAL A 82 -35.05 -37.05 -21.83
C VAL A 82 -35.03 -38.57 -21.66
N LYS A 83 -36.13 -39.23 -22.06
CA LYS A 83 -36.32 -40.67 -21.87
C LYS A 83 -35.31 -41.46 -22.68
N GLY A 84 -34.57 -42.34 -22.00
CA GLY A 84 -33.54 -43.18 -22.62
C GLY A 84 -32.18 -42.51 -22.87
N LEU A 85 -32.05 -41.21 -22.59
CA LEU A 85 -30.75 -40.52 -22.64
C LEU A 85 -29.92 -40.85 -21.40
N THR A 86 -28.61 -41.03 -21.55
CA THR A 86 -27.68 -41.27 -20.45
C THR A 86 -26.37 -40.52 -20.67
N GLY A 87 -25.85 -39.85 -19.64
CA GLY A 87 -24.54 -39.20 -19.67
C GLY A 87 -24.58 -37.69 -19.41
N ARG A 88 -23.53 -36.99 -19.86
CA ARG A 88 -23.34 -35.54 -19.67
C ARG A 88 -23.81 -34.77 -20.90
N PHE A 89 -24.67 -33.77 -20.69
CA PHE A 89 -25.25 -32.96 -21.76
C PHE A 89 -25.10 -31.47 -21.49
N LEU A 90 -25.02 -30.66 -22.55
CA LEU A 90 -25.16 -29.21 -22.52
C LEU A 90 -26.58 -28.85 -22.97
N LEU A 91 -27.38 -28.34 -22.04
CA LEU A 91 -28.67 -27.74 -22.34
C LEU A 91 -28.46 -26.28 -22.75
N ARG A 92 -28.82 -25.92 -23.98
CA ARG A 92 -28.75 -24.56 -24.54
C ARG A 92 -30.16 -24.05 -24.80
N VAL A 93 -30.42 -22.80 -24.42
CA VAL A 93 -31.63 -22.05 -24.74
C VAL A 93 -31.21 -20.81 -25.53
N SER A 94 -31.80 -20.62 -26.71
CA SER A 94 -31.48 -19.52 -27.63
C SER A 94 -32.75 -18.76 -27.98
N ASP A 95 -32.68 -17.43 -27.93
CA ASP A 95 -33.64 -16.56 -28.59
C ASP A 95 -33.18 -16.36 -30.05
N PRO A 96 -33.89 -16.89 -31.06
CA PRO A 96 -33.50 -16.76 -32.45
C PRO A 96 -33.64 -15.34 -33.00
N PHE A 97 -34.43 -14.47 -32.36
CA PHE A 97 -34.64 -13.10 -32.85
C PHE A 97 -33.52 -12.15 -32.42
N THR A 98 -33.10 -12.22 -31.16
CA THR A 98 -32.02 -11.36 -30.63
C THR A 98 -30.63 -12.02 -30.73
N GLY A 99 -30.57 -13.34 -30.91
CA GLY A 99 -29.33 -14.12 -30.85
C GLY A 99 -28.84 -14.37 -29.42
N HIS A 100 -29.58 -13.95 -28.40
CA HIS A 100 -29.18 -14.14 -27.00
C HIS A 100 -29.28 -15.63 -26.60
N GLN A 101 -28.25 -16.13 -25.90
CA GLN A 101 -28.16 -17.54 -25.52
C GLN A 101 -27.82 -17.72 -24.04
N SER A 102 -28.36 -18.77 -23.44
CA SER A 102 -28.01 -19.24 -22.10
C SER A 102 -27.80 -20.75 -22.16
N SER A 103 -26.87 -21.28 -21.38
CA SER A 103 -26.62 -22.72 -21.36
C SER A 103 -26.22 -23.24 -19.99
N ARG A 104 -26.49 -24.52 -19.74
CA ARG A 104 -26.16 -25.22 -18.51
C ARG A 104 -25.81 -26.68 -18.79
N ILE A 105 -24.80 -27.19 -18.08
CA ILE A 105 -24.48 -28.62 -18.11
C ILE A 105 -25.45 -29.38 -17.20
N VAL A 106 -25.99 -30.48 -17.69
CA VAL A 106 -26.90 -31.39 -16.98
C VAL A 106 -26.43 -32.83 -17.14
N TYR A 107 -26.69 -33.67 -16.15
CA TYR A 107 -26.46 -35.11 -16.22
C TYR A 107 -27.80 -35.83 -16.22
N ILE A 108 -28.01 -36.71 -17.18
CA ILE A 108 -29.29 -37.40 -17.38
C ILE A 108 -29.05 -38.91 -17.27
N GLY A 109 -29.91 -39.60 -16.52
CA GLY A 109 -29.87 -41.07 -16.36
C GLY A 109 -28.89 -41.58 -15.30
N TYR A 110 -28.90 -42.91 -15.11
CA TYR A 110 -28.03 -43.63 -14.19
C TYR A 110 -26.60 -43.68 -14.74
N VAL A 111 -25.68 -42.93 -14.13
CA VAL A 111 -24.26 -43.00 -14.48
C VAL A 111 -23.61 -44.09 -13.62
N TRP A 112 -23.69 -45.34 -14.06
CA TRP A 112 -22.75 -46.37 -13.60
C TRP A 112 -21.43 -46.22 -14.35
N GLY A 113 -20.36 -45.94 -13.61
CA GLY A 113 -18.99 -46.15 -14.09
C GLY A 113 -18.47 -45.22 -15.19
N GLU A 114 -19.14 -44.11 -15.52
CA GLU A 114 -18.67 -43.13 -16.53
C GLU A 114 -18.09 -41.83 -15.94
N SER A 115 -17.85 -41.75 -14.63
CA SER A 115 -16.70 -40.96 -14.16
C SER A 115 -15.47 -41.83 -14.36
N SER A 116 -14.38 -41.25 -14.86
CA SER A 116 -13.06 -41.84 -15.19
C SER A 116 -12.79 -43.24 -14.61
N THR A 117 -12.01 -44.06 -15.32
CA THR A 117 -11.51 -45.36 -14.84
C THR A 117 -10.89 -45.34 -13.42
N GLU A 118 -10.64 -44.15 -12.86
CA GLU A 118 -10.24 -43.84 -11.48
C GLU A 118 -11.34 -44.02 -10.40
N ALA A 119 -12.63 -44.11 -10.73
CA ALA A 119 -13.75 -44.09 -9.78
C ALA A 119 -14.43 -45.44 -9.48
N ARG A 120 -13.90 -46.57 -10.00
CA ARG A 120 -14.55 -47.90 -9.90
C ARG A 120 -14.77 -48.42 -8.46
N GLY A 121 -14.14 -47.82 -7.44
CA GLY A 121 -14.34 -48.15 -6.02
C GLY A 121 -15.29 -47.23 -5.25
N MET A 122 -15.92 -46.24 -5.90
CA MET A 122 -16.79 -45.25 -5.23
C MET A 122 -18.28 -45.51 -5.43
N VAL A 123 -19.09 -45.30 -4.39
CA VAL A 123 -20.56 -45.27 -4.44
C VAL A 123 -21.09 -43.90 -4.03
N PHE A 124 -22.07 -43.39 -4.77
CA PHE A 124 -22.72 -42.11 -4.46
C PHE A 124 -23.81 -42.32 -3.40
N LEU A 125 -23.56 -41.85 -2.19
CA LEU A 125 -24.56 -41.85 -1.13
C LEU A 125 -25.54 -40.70 -1.33
N ARG A 126 -26.83 -40.99 -1.24
CA ARG A 126 -27.90 -40.02 -1.50
C ARG A 126 -28.65 -39.69 -0.19
N PRO A 127 -28.45 -38.50 0.39
CA PRO A 127 -29.30 -38.02 1.48
C PRO A 127 -30.75 -37.94 1.01
N VAL A 128 -31.70 -38.43 1.82
CA VAL A 128 -33.13 -38.25 1.55
C VAL A 128 -33.50 -36.77 1.67
N LYS A 129 -32.93 -36.08 2.66
CA LYS A 129 -32.93 -34.62 2.78
C LYS A 129 -31.49 -34.14 2.88
N LYS A 130 -31.11 -33.16 2.06
CA LYS A 130 -29.78 -32.52 2.13
C LYS A 130 -29.59 -31.71 3.42
N LYS A 131 -30.70 -31.29 4.04
CA LYS A 131 -30.76 -30.41 5.20
C LYS A 131 -31.79 -30.92 6.20
N VAL A 132 -31.38 -31.07 7.45
CA VAL A 132 -32.19 -31.64 8.54
C VAL A 132 -32.04 -30.78 9.79
N ASN A 133 -33.13 -30.58 10.55
CA ASN A 133 -33.02 -29.85 11.82
C ASN A 133 -32.49 -30.77 12.90
N SER A 134 -31.66 -30.24 13.79
CA SER A 134 -31.20 -30.92 14.99
C SER A 134 -32.38 -31.50 15.80
N GLY A 135 -32.31 -32.79 16.13
CA GLY A 135 -33.36 -33.55 16.82
C GLY A 135 -34.28 -34.34 15.89
N GLU A 136 -34.31 -34.05 14.59
CA GLU A 136 -35.02 -34.85 13.59
C GLU A 136 -34.20 -36.08 13.17
N GLU A 137 -34.87 -37.06 12.55
CA GLU A 137 -34.23 -38.22 11.94
C GLU A 137 -33.70 -37.87 10.54
N ALA A 138 -32.43 -38.22 10.29
CA ALA A 138 -31.79 -38.09 8.99
C ALA A 138 -31.63 -39.48 8.36
N SER A 139 -31.88 -39.57 7.05
CA SER A 139 -31.73 -40.82 6.29
C SER A 139 -30.85 -40.64 5.07
N VAL A 140 -30.00 -41.64 4.80
CA VAL A 140 -29.11 -41.71 3.64
C VAL A 140 -29.36 -43.03 2.92
N VAL A 141 -29.58 -42.94 1.61
CA VAL A 141 -29.69 -44.10 0.72
C VAL A 141 -28.30 -44.48 0.24
N ILE A 142 -27.93 -45.73 0.49
CA ILE A 142 -26.62 -46.32 0.18
C ILE A 142 -26.85 -47.35 -0.92
N PRO A 143 -26.30 -47.15 -2.13
CA PRO A 143 -26.27 -48.18 -3.16
C PRO A 143 -25.54 -49.43 -2.64
N SER A 144 -26.14 -50.61 -2.82
CA SER A 144 -25.67 -51.86 -2.23
C SER A 144 -25.99 -53.07 -3.10
N VAL A 145 -25.57 -54.26 -2.69
CA VAL A 145 -25.98 -55.54 -3.29
C VAL A 145 -26.53 -56.45 -2.19
N PRO A 146 -27.49 -57.34 -2.49
CA PRO A 146 -27.99 -58.31 -1.52
C PRO A 146 -26.85 -59.10 -0.84
N GLY A 147 -26.86 -59.18 0.48
CA GLY A 147 -25.84 -59.86 1.28
C GLY A 147 -24.53 -59.09 1.48
N ALA A 148 -24.45 -57.82 1.06
CA ALA A 148 -23.31 -56.95 1.38
C ALA A 148 -23.35 -56.49 2.85
N ASN A 149 -22.18 -56.41 3.48
CA ASN A 149 -22.00 -55.80 4.79
C ASN A 149 -21.51 -54.36 4.64
N ILE A 150 -22.23 -53.41 5.23
CA ILE A 150 -21.96 -51.98 5.09
C ILE A 150 -21.54 -51.41 6.44
N LEU A 151 -20.32 -50.90 6.55
CA LEU A 151 -19.91 -50.07 7.69
C LEU A 151 -20.25 -48.62 7.38
N VAL A 152 -21.17 -48.03 8.15
CA VAL A 152 -21.54 -46.62 8.06
C VAL A 152 -20.93 -45.86 9.23
N CYS A 153 -20.18 -44.79 8.94
CA CYS A 153 -19.60 -43.88 9.93
C CYS A 153 -20.21 -42.49 9.77
N ILE A 154 -20.60 -41.88 10.89
CA ILE A 154 -21.01 -40.48 10.97
C ILE A 154 -19.83 -39.68 11.50
N GLU A 155 -19.33 -38.74 10.71
CA GLU A 155 -18.05 -38.07 10.93
C GLU A 155 -18.25 -36.56 10.95
N ALA A 156 -17.64 -35.88 11.93
CA ALA A 156 -17.60 -34.41 11.97
C ALA A 156 -16.36 -33.92 12.71
N ARG A 157 -15.85 -32.76 12.32
CA ARG A 157 -14.72 -32.07 12.98
C ARG A 157 -13.49 -32.96 13.19
N GLY A 158 -13.22 -33.87 12.25
CA GLY A 158 -12.09 -34.80 12.30
C GLY A 158 -12.23 -35.98 13.25
N SER A 159 -13.44 -36.23 13.75
CA SER A 159 -13.76 -37.37 14.61
C SER A 159 -14.92 -38.21 14.05
N VAL A 160 -14.94 -39.50 14.37
CA VAL A 160 -16.08 -40.38 14.13
C VAL A 160 -17.02 -40.24 15.33
N LEU A 161 -18.21 -39.71 15.10
CA LEU A 161 -19.24 -39.50 16.13
C LEU A 161 -19.99 -40.78 16.46
N ASP A 162 -20.30 -41.58 15.43
CA ASP A 162 -20.99 -42.87 15.54
C ASP A 162 -20.60 -43.78 14.37
N TYR A 163 -20.72 -45.10 14.56
CA TYR A 163 -20.53 -46.08 13.49
C TYR A 163 -21.41 -47.32 13.69
N GLN A 164 -21.92 -47.88 12.59
CA GLN A 164 -22.81 -49.03 12.62
C GLN A 164 -22.56 -49.96 11.44
N TRP A 165 -22.70 -51.27 11.66
CA TRP A 165 -22.75 -52.28 10.61
C TRP A 165 -24.19 -52.54 10.18
N VAL A 166 -24.44 -52.49 8.88
CA VAL A 166 -25.76 -52.70 8.27
C VAL A 166 -25.65 -53.78 7.21
N GLU A 167 -26.48 -54.81 7.30
CA GLU A 167 -26.59 -55.84 6.26
C GLU A 167 -27.57 -55.40 5.17
N SER A 168 -27.16 -55.55 3.92
CA SER A 168 -27.97 -55.18 2.77
C SER A 168 -28.90 -56.30 2.31
N LYS A 169 -30.17 -55.98 2.12
CA LYS A 169 -31.20 -56.92 1.61
C LYS A 169 -31.53 -56.73 0.13
N GLY A 170 -30.95 -55.72 -0.53
CA GLY A 170 -31.36 -55.29 -1.86
C GLY A 170 -30.34 -54.36 -2.53
N ASN A 171 -30.72 -53.80 -3.68
CA ASN A 171 -29.83 -52.92 -4.45
C ASN A 171 -29.65 -51.52 -3.83
N GLU A 172 -30.50 -51.16 -2.87
CA GLU A 172 -30.37 -49.95 -2.05
C GLU A 172 -30.63 -50.28 -0.58
N THR A 173 -29.84 -49.67 0.30
CA THR A 173 -30.00 -49.77 1.76
C THR A 173 -30.23 -48.37 2.33
N VAL A 174 -31.30 -48.19 3.12
CA VAL A 174 -31.57 -46.91 3.78
C VAL A 174 -31.02 -46.94 5.19
N PHE A 175 -30.07 -46.07 5.49
CA PHE A 175 -29.52 -45.87 6.83
C PHE A 175 -30.13 -44.62 7.46
N SER A 176 -30.71 -44.75 8.65
CA SER A 176 -31.31 -43.65 9.41
C SER A 176 -30.61 -43.46 10.75
N PHE A 177 -30.44 -42.21 11.18
CA PHE A 177 -29.88 -41.85 12.47
C PHE A 177 -30.52 -40.58 13.02
N LYS A 178 -30.48 -40.41 14.35
CA LYS A 178 -31.00 -39.22 15.02
C LYS A 178 -29.94 -38.12 15.02
N THR A 179 -30.32 -36.93 14.58
CA THR A 179 -29.42 -35.76 14.56
C THR A 179 -29.35 -35.08 15.92
N THR A 180 -28.18 -34.56 16.31
CA THR A 180 -27.98 -33.85 17.59
C THR A 180 -27.36 -32.46 17.37
N PRO A 181 -27.37 -31.53 18.35
CA PRO A 181 -26.79 -30.18 18.19
C PRO A 181 -25.28 -30.19 17.92
N GLU A 182 -24.56 -31.20 18.41
CA GLU A 182 -23.12 -31.36 18.21
C GLU A 182 -22.75 -31.64 16.74
N MET A 183 -23.73 -32.09 15.95
CA MET A 183 -23.60 -32.37 14.52
C MET A 183 -23.69 -31.11 13.64
N THR A 184 -23.93 -29.93 14.21
CA THR A 184 -23.98 -28.65 13.47
C THR A 184 -22.56 -28.13 13.15
N PRO A 185 -22.27 -27.59 11.94
CA PRO A 185 -23.18 -27.26 10.84
C PRO A 185 -23.55 -28.43 9.91
N GLY A 186 -22.94 -29.59 10.10
CA GLY A 186 -23.28 -30.79 9.36
C GLY A 186 -22.34 -31.94 9.67
N VAL A 187 -22.71 -33.10 9.15
CA VAL A 187 -21.96 -34.35 9.29
C VAL A 187 -21.65 -34.94 7.93
N TYR A 188 -20.51 -35.59 7.84
CA TYR A 188 -20.16 -36.48 6.76
C TYR A 188 -20.65 -37.89 7.09
N VAL A 189 -21.38 -38.50 6.17
CA VAL A 189 -21.73 -39.92 6.24
C VAL A 189 -20.80 -40.66 5.30
N TYR A 190 -19.91 -41.47 5.86
CA TYR A 190 -19.03 -42.37 5.15
C TYR A 190 -19.65 -43.77 5.18
N ALA A 191 -19.64 -44.48 4.05
CA ALA A 191 -20.07 -45.88 4.00
C ALA A 191 -19.02 -46.72 3.28
N SER A 192 -18.62 -47.85 3.87
CA SER A 192 -17.79 -48.88 3.24
C SER A 192 -18.65 -50.10 2.99
N VAL A 193 -18.95 -50.40 1.73
CA VAL A 193 -19.80 -51.52 1.31
C VAL A 193 -18.89 -52.68 0.92
N ILE A 194 -18.99 -53.79 1.64
CA ILE A 194 -18.22 -55.01 1.41
C ILE A 194 -19.13 -56.06 0.77
N GLN A 195 -18.88 -56.35 -0.50
CA GLN A 195 -19.63 -57.32 -1.28
C GLN A 195 -19.26 -58.76 -0.88
N PRO A 196 -20.21 -59.71 -0.93
CA PRO A 196 -19.92 -61.12 -0.71
C PRO A 196 -19.13 -61.71 -1.89
N TRP A 197 -17.90 -62.17 -1.65
CA TRP A 197 -17.00 -62.69 -2.70
C TRP A 197 -17.57 -63.87 -3.50
N GLN A 198 -18.37 -64.73 -2.85
CA GLN A 198 -18.85 -65.98 -3.45
C GLN A 198 -19.91 -65.79 -4.55
N HIS A 199 -20.47 -64.58 -4.72
CA HIS A 199 -21.61 -64.31 -5.62
C HIS A 199 -21.50 -62.95 -6.36
N LEU A 200 -20.31 -62.57 -6.84
CA LEU A 200 -20.15 -61.36 -7.64
C LEU A 200 -20.76 -61.54 -9.04
N THR A 201 -21.89 -60.86 -9.30
CA THR A 201 -22.53 -60.75 -10.63
C THR A 201 -22.08 -59.50 -11.40
N ASN A 202 -21.08 -58.78 -10.88
CA ASN A 202 -20.55 -57.53 -11.42
C ASN A 202 -19.01 -57.47 -11.29
N ASP A 203 -18.37 -56.60 -12.09
CA ASP A 203 -16.92 -56.43 -12.14
C ASP A 203 -16.40 -55.33 -11.18
N LEU A 204 -17.19 -54.92 -10.17
CA LEU A 204 -16.79 -53.89 -9.22
C LEU A 204 -15.86 -54.46 -8.12
N PRO A 205 -15.01 -53.63 -7.50
CA PRO A 205 -14.20 -54.03 -6.36
C PRO A 205 -15.03 -54.60 -5.21
N ILE A 206 -14.49 -55.59 -4.50
CA ILE A 206 -15.11 -56.20 -3.31
C ILE A 206 -15.50 -55.13 -2.29
N ARG A 207 -14.66 -54.11 -2.11
CA ARG A 207 -14.91 -52.98 -1.23
C ARG A 207 -15.19 -51.73 -2.05
N LEU A 208 -16.40 -51.20 -1.87
CA LEU A 208 -16.81 -49.90 -2.37
C LEU A 208 -16.86 -48.90 -1.20
N TYR A 209 -16.69 -47.61 -1.47
CA TYR A 209 -16.85 -46.58 -0.45
C TYR A 209 -17.61 -45.35 -0.97
N GLY A 210 -18.39 -44.73 -0.10
CA GLY A 210 -19.12 -43.51 -0.40
C GLY A 210 -18.97 -42.48 0.70
N LEU A 211 -19.06 -41.21 0.34
CA LEU A 211 -19.04 -40.09 1.27
C LEU A 211 -20.07 -39.06 0.82
N THR A 212 -20.95 -38.64 1.73
CA THR A 212 -21.87 -37.53 1.50
C THR A 212 -21.93 -36.61 2.70
N TYR A 213 -22.36 -35.37 2.51
CA TYR A 213 -22.47 -34.37 3.56
C TYR A 213 -23.94 -34.00 3.78
N LEU A 214 -24.39 -34.02 5.02
CA LEU A 214 -25.71 -33.57 5.43
C LEU A 214 -25.57 -32.29 6.25
N GLU A 215 -26.31 -31.25 5.87
CA GLU A 215 -26.41 -30.01 6.65
C GLU A 215 -27.34 -30.22 7.84
N ILE A 216 -26.83 -29.95 9.05
CA ILE A 216 -27.59 -30.04 10.28
C ILE A 216 -27.80 -28.63 10.83
N GLU A 217 -29.03 -28.13 10.72
CA GLU A 217 -29.40 -26.82 11.24
C GLU A 217 -29.79 -26.88 12.71
N TYR A 218 -29.26 -25.92 13.47
CA TYR A 218 -29.69 -25.64 14.83
C TYR A 218 -30.32 -24.25 14.88
N PRO A 219 -31.66 -24.12 14.75
CA PRO A 219 -32.32 -22.81 14.67
C PRO A 219 -32.01 -21.87 15.83
N GLN A 220 -31.71 -22.41 17.02
CA GLN A 220 -31.34 -21.59 18.18
C GLN A 220 -30.00 -20.87 18.01
N ALA A 221 -29.11 -21.33 17.13
CA ALA A 221 -27.83 -20.67 16.82
C ALA A 221 -27.98 -19.43 15.93
N ARG A 222 -29.16 -19.13 15.38
CA ARG A 222 -29.38 -17.95 14.54
C ARG A 222 -29.96 -16.82 15.35
N LEU A 223 -29.43 -15.60 15.30
CA LEU A 223 -30.04 -14.35 15.78
C LEU A 223 -30.58 -13.54 14.60
N GLU A 224 -31.68 -12.80 14.78
CA GLU A 224 -32.23 -11.90 13.77
C GLU A 224 -32.35 -10.47 14.32
N PRO A 225 -31.26 -9.67 14.27
CA PRO A 225 -31.29 -8.26 14.67
C PRO A 225 -32.19 -7.44 13.74
N LEU A 226 -33.06 -6.61 14.33
CA LEU A 226 -33.94 -5.69 13.62
C LEU A 226 -33.41 -4.26 13.72
N ILE A 227 -33.45 -3.54 12.60
CA ILE A 227 -32.97 -2.17 12.47
C ILE A 227 -34.15 -1.24 12.19
N ASP A 228 -34.58 -0.51 13.21
CA ASP A 228 -35.59 0.55 13.09
C ASP A 228 -34.93 1.92 13.01
N ILE A 229 -34.99 2.50 11.81
CA ILE A 229 -34.48 3.82 11.44
C ILE A 229 -35.29 4.33 10.24
N ALA A 230 -35.49 5.64 10.14
CA ALA A 230 -36.16 6.26 9.01
C ALA A 230 -35.41 5.99 7.70
N SER A 231 -36.13 5.71 6.62
CA SER A 231 -35.56 5.43 5.28
C SER A 231 -34.92 6.67 4.64
N LYS A 232 -35.32 7.87 5.06
CA LYS A 232 -34.77 9.16 4.64
C LYS A 232 -34.29 9.94 5.87
N LEU A 233 -33.02 10.35 5.85
CA LEU A 233 -32.39 11.17 6.90
C LEU A 233 -31.94 12.51 6.32
N LYS A 234 -31.83 13.52 7.18
CA LYS A 234 -31.26 14.83 6.83
C LYS A 234 -29.79 14.88 7.25
N ALA A 235 -28.93 15.37 6.37
CA ALA A 235 -27.52 15.60 6.68
C ALA A 235 -27.37 16.70 7.76
N SER A 236 -26.30 16.63 8.56
CA SER A 236 -26.04 17.57 9.67
C SER A 236 -27.16 17.64 10.73
N GLN A 237 -27.94 16.58 10.88
CA GLN A 237 -28.99 16.45 11.90
C GLN A 237 -28.82 15.18 12.74
N LYS A 238 -29.47 15.15 13.90
CA LYS A 238 -29.55 13.96 14.75
C LYS A 238 -30.58 12.98 14.20
N ALA A 239 -30.18 11.73 13.99
CA ALA A 239 -31.07 10.62 13.67
C ALA A 239 -31.23 9.71 14.90
N THR A 240 -32.41 9.12 15.05
CA THR A 240 -32.67 8.08 16.07
C THR A 240 -32.70 6.71 15.39
N LEU A 241 -31.91 5.78 15.91
CA LEU A 241 -31.83 4.38 15.52
C LEU A 241 -32.27 3.51 16.70
N ARG A 242 -33.06 2.47 16.46
CA ARG A 242 -33.44 1.48 17.46
C ARG A 242 -33.08 0.08 16.99
N ILE A 243 -32.47 -0.69 17.89
CA ILE A 243 -32.09 -2.08 17.65
C ILE A 243 -32.81 -2.99 18.63
N SER A 244 -33.37 -4.09 18.11
CA SER A 244 -34.00 -5.17 18.86
C SER A 244 -33.70 -6.52 18.20
N GLU A 245 -34.05 -7.62 18.85
CA GLU A 245 -34.00 -8.97 18.26
C GLU A 245 -35.41 -9.46 17.97
N LYS A 246 -35.64 -10.07 16.80
CA LYS A 246 -36.99 -10.42 16.31
C LYS A 246 -37.80 -11.31 17.25
N THR A 247 -37.16 -12.23 17.96
CA THR A 247 -37.76 -13.12 18.96
C THR A 247 -37.55 -12.65 20.40
N GLY A 248 -36.97 -11.46 20.59
CA GLY A 248 -36.67 -10.88 21.89
C GLY A 248 -35.54 -11.57 22.64
N ARG A 249 -34.64 -12.30 21.97
CA ARG A 249 -33.50 -12.95 22.64
C ARG A 249 -32.43 -11.93 23.09
N PRO A 250 -31.73 -12.20 24.20
CA PRO A 250 -30.59 -11.38 24.60
C PRO A 250 -29.46 -11.51 23.57
N MET A 251 -28.81 -10.40 23.23
CA MET A 251 -27.68 -10.39 22.31
C MET A 251 -26.71 -9.26 22.62
N ALA A 252 -25.42 -9.49 22.36
CA ALA A 252 -24.44 -8.42 22.20
C ALA A 252 -24.32 -8.07 20.71
N TYR A 253 -24.10 -6.80 20.38
CA TYR A 253 -24.02 -6.38 19.00
C TYR A 253 -23.13 -5.15 18.79
N THR A 254 -22.61 -5.01 17.58
CA THR A 254 -21.92 -3.82 17.07
C THR A 254 -22.74 -3.18 15.95
N LEU A 255 -22.51 -1.89 15.75
CA LEU A 255 -23.18 -1.07 14.75
C LEU A 255 -22.14 -0.44 13.83
N ALA A 256 -22.40 -0.47 12.53
CA ALA A 256 -21.65 0.28 11.54
C ALA A 256 -22.59 1.00 10.58
N ILE A 257 -22.29 2.25 10.23
CA ILE A 257 -23.01 3.04 9.23
C ILE A 257 -21.99 3.49 8.22
N VAL A 258 -22.08 2.95 7.01
CA VAL A 258 -21.06 3.11 5.98
C VAL A 258 -21.70 3.54 4.67
N ASP A 259 -21.08 4.47 3.95
CA ASP A 259 -21.44 4.86 2.58
C ASP A 259 -21.54 3.65 1.65
N GLU A 260 -22.68 3.46 0.98
CA GLU A 260 -22.90 2.41 -0.02
C GLU A 260 -21.89 2.49 -1.17
N GLY A 261 -21.56 3.69 -1.64
CA GLY A 261 -20.59 3.87 -2.71
C GLY A 261 -19.20 3.36 -2.33
N LEU A 262 -18.82 3.48 -1.05
CA LEU A 262 -17.57 2.93 -0.53
C LEU A 262 -17.60 1.40 -0.44
N LEU A 263 -18.74 0.83 -0.02
CA LEU A 263 -18.92 -0.62 0.05
C LEU A 263 -18.89 -1.25 -1.35
N ASP A 264 -19.51 -0.61 -2.34
CA ASP A 264 -19.63 -1.11 -3.72
C ASP A 264 -18.29 -1.22 -4.45
N LEU A 265 -17.31 -0.34 -4.15
CA LEU A 265 -15.95 -0.42 -4.71
C LEU A 265 -15.29 -1.78 -4.49
N THR A 266 -15.63 -2.44 -3.38
CA THR A 266 -15.06 -3.75 -3.00
C THR A 266 -16.10 -4.87 -2.97
N ARG A 267 -17.35 -4.57 -3.37
CA ARG A 267 -18.51 -5.47 -3.21
C ARG A 267 -18.65 -5.97 -1.77
N PHE A 268 -18.41 -5.09 -0.80
CA PHE A 268 -18.41 -5.44 0.61
C PHE A 268 -19.79 -5.92 1.05
N SER A 269 -19.82 -7.12 1.63
CA SER A 269 -21.03 -7.72 2.19
C SER A 269 -21.04 -7.53 3.71
N THR A 270 -22.22 -7.30 4.28
CA THR A 270 -22.36 -7.21 5.74
C THR A 270 -21.85 -8.50 6.38
N PRO A 271 -20.91 -8.43 7.35
CA PRO A 271 -20.38 -9.62 7.98
C PRO A 271 -21.48 -10.49 8.59
N ASP A 272 -21.50 -11.76 8.19
CA ASP A 272 -22.48 -12.75 8.63
C ASP A 272 -21.77 -13.83 9.46
N PRO A 273 -21.63 -13.64 10.79
CA PRO A 273 -20.97 -14.60 11.66
C PRO A 273 -21.69 -15.95 11.71
N TYR A 274 -23.01 -15.98 11.51
CA TYR A 274 -23.78 -17.22 11.45
C TYR A 274 -23.29 -18.09 10.30
N LYS A 275 -23.20 -17.53 9.09
CA LYS A 275 -22.64 -18.26 7.93
C LYS A 275 -21.17 -18.61 8.09
N ALA A 276 -20.37 -17.74 8.71
CA ALA A 276 -18.93 -17.98 8.88
C ALA A 276 -18.63 -19.14 9.85
N PHE A 277 -19.28 -19.16 11.03
CA PHE A 277 -19.10 -20.23 12.01
C PHE A 277 -19.82 -21.53 11.65
N LEU A 278 -20.83 -21.46 10.78
CA LEU A 278 -21.58 -22.61 10.28
C LEU A 278 -21.23 -22.95 8.82
N ALA A 279 -20.06 -22.54 8.37
CA ALA A 279 -19.55 -22.92 7.07
C ALA A 279 -19.29 -24.43 7.02
N LYS A 280 -19.48 -25.04 5.84
CA LYS A 280 -19.13 -26.44 5.62
C LYS A 280 -17.62 -26.63 5.80
N GLU A 281 -17.23 -27.41 6.80
CA GLU A 281 -15.85 -27.76 7.07
C GLU A 281 -15.34 -28.83 6.10
N ALA A 282 -14.04 -28.85 5.81
CA ALA A 282 -13.42 -29.90 5.03
C ALA A 282 -13.39 -31.23 5.82
N GLN A 283 -13.54 -32.36 5.13
CA GLN A 283 -13.44 -33.66 5.79
C GLN A 283 -11.99 -34.01 6.10
N THR A 284 -11.69 -34.22 7.38
CA THR A 284 -10.32 -34.44 7.88
C THR A 284 -10.06 -35.85 8.39
N VAL A 285 -11.10 -36.68 8.55
CA VAL A 285 -10.93 -38.11 8.86
C VAL A 285 -10.25 -38.80 7.67
N LYS A 286 -9.20 -39.58 7.97
CA LYS A 286 -8.42 -40.31 6.97
C LYS A 286 -8.67 -41.81 7.12
N THR A 287 -9.21 -42.44 6.09
CA THR A 287 -9.45 -43.89 6.05
C THR A 287 -8.36 -44.60 5.26
N TRP A 288 -7.85 -45.70 5.82
CA TRP A 288 -6.80 -46.53 5.25
C TRP A 288 -7.30 -47.97 5.23
N ASP A 289 -7.11 -48.66 4.11
CA ASP A 289 -7.49 -50.06 3.95
C ASP A 289 -6.55 -50.78 2.98
N LEU A 290 -6.56 -52.11 3.04
CA LEU A 290 -5.69 -52.98 2.24
C LEU A 290 -6.40 -53.58 1.03
N TYR A 291 -7.67 -53.23 0.77
CA TYR A 291 -8.47 -53.87 -0.30
C TYR A 291 -7.90 -53.58 -1.70
N SER A 292 -7.16 -52.49 -1.86
CA SER A 292 -6.44 -52.16 -3.10
C SER A 292 -5.20 -53.03 -3.34
N LEU A 293 -4.75 -53.82 -2.34
CA LEU A 293 -3.58 -54.69 -2.41
C LEU A 293 -3.92 -56.17 -2.57
N ILE A 294 -5.22 -56.53 -2.53
CA ILE A 294 -5.66 -57.92 -2.67
C ILE A 294 -5.48 -58.35 -4.13
N ALA A 295 -4.49 -59.22 -4.36
CA ALA A 295 -4.20 -59.78 -5.69
C ALA A 295 -5.33 -60.73 -6.12
N GLY A 296 -6.13 -60.30 -7.11
CA GLY A 296 -7.29 -61.05 -7.58
C GLY A 296 -8.24 -60.27 -8.49
N SER A 297 -8.18 -58.94 -8.52
CA SER A 297 -8.87 -58.11 -9.52
C SER A 297 -8.19 -56.74 -9.62
N PHE A 298 -7.66 -56.42 -10.81
CA PHE A 298 -6.99 -55.18 -11.25
C PHE A 298 -5.44 -55.12 -11.13
N SER A 299 -4.83 -55.12 -12.32
CA SER A 299 -3.40 -54.86 -12.58
C SER A 299 -3.18 -53.41 -13.02
N SER A 300 -3.05 -52.48 -12.08
CA SER A 300 -2.29 -51.23 -12.24
C SER A 300 -2.37 -50.39 -10.97
N ARG A 301 -1.21 -50.09 -10.36
CA ARG A 301 -1.14 -49.06 -9.31
C ARG A 301 -1.42 -47.70 -9.95
N MET A 302 -2.43 -46.98 -9.46
CA MET A 302 -2.71 -45.60 -9.82
C MET A 302 -2.32 -44.67 -8.67
N ASP A 303 -1.42 -43.73 -8.95
CA ASP A 303 -1.01 -42.68 -8.03
C ASP A 303 -2.12 -41.66 -7.82
N ARG A 304 -2.26 -41.19 -6.57
CA ARG A 304 -3.23 -40.16 -6.17
C ARG A 304 -2.80 -38.78 -6.65
N VAL A 305 -3.67 -38.08 -7.36
CA VAL A 305 -3.47 -36.67 -7.72
C VAL A 305 -3.91 -35.78 -6.55
N PHE A 306 -3.02 -34.90 -6.09
CA PHE A 306 -3.36 -33.81 -5.18
C PHE A 306 -4.14 -32.73 -5.94
N MET A 307 -5.29 -32.31 -5.40
CA MET A 307 -5.91 -31.06 -5.80
C MET A 307 -5.15 -29.90 -5.17
N VAL A 308 -4.50 -29.10 -5.99
CA VAL A 308 -3.93 -27.81 -5.60
C VAL A 308 -5.08 -26.80 -5.52
N GLY A 309 -5.30 -26.23 -4.33
CA GLY A 309 -6.25 -25.14 -4.11
C GLY A 309 -5.72 -23.83 -4.70
N GLY A 310 -6.63 -23.03 -5.25
CA GLY A 310 -6.33 -21.67 -5.70
C GLY A 310 -6.39 -20.68 -4.53
N ASP A 311 -5.37 -19.83 -4.42
CA ASP A 311 -5.33 -18.71 -3.48
C ASP A 311 -6.02 -17.47 -4.08
N GLU A 312 -6.87 -16.83 -3.28
CA GLU A 312 -7.43 -15.50 -3.58
C GLU A 312 -6.37 -14.42 -3.31
N TYR A 313 -6.05 -13.65 -4.33
CA TYR A 313 -5.11 -12.53 -4.25
C TYR A 313 -5.77 -11.32 -3.57
N ARG A 314 -5.34 -10.97 -2.34
CA ARG A 314 -5.81 -9.77 -1.62
C ARG A 314 -4.87 -8.60 -1.89
N ARG A 315 -5.39 -7.52 -2.50
CA ARG A 315 -4.64 -6.27 -2.73
C ARG A 315 -4.33 -5.52 -1.42
N PRO A 316 -3.09 -5.04 -1.19
CA PRO A 316 -2.77 -4.14 -0.08
C PRO A 316 -3.44 -2.78 -0.23
N HIS A 317 -3.84 -2.17 0.89
CA HIS A 317 -4.34 -0.79 0.95
C HIS A 317 -3.18 0.20 1.07
N ASP A 318 -3.19 1.26 0.27
CA ASP A 318 -2.26 2.39 0.37
C ASP A 318 -2.69 3.43 1.42
N ASN A 319 -1.68 4.03 2.04
CA ASN A 319 -1.79 5.04 3.09
C ASN A 319 -2.36 6.39 2.59
N LEU A 320 -3.02 7.06 3.52
CA LEU A 320 -3.91 8.19 3.32
C LEU A 320 -3.17 9.50 3.00
N LEU A 321 -3.36 10.01 1.78
CA LEU A 321 -3.26 11.45 1.46
C LEU A 321 -4.35 12.22 2.22
N ALA A 322 -4.19 13.55 2.33
CA ALA A 322 -5.18 14.45 2.91
C ALA A 322 -6.59 14.12 2.38
N ARG A 323 -7.48 13.66 3.27
CA ARG A 323 -8.81 13.17 2.90
C ARG A 323 -9.68 14.34 2.43
N ARG A 324 -9.62 14.64 1.13
CA ARG A 324 -10.52 15.61 0.46
C ARG A 324 -12.00 15.25 0.60
N PHE A 325 -12.30 13.95 0.73
CA PHE A 325 -13.63 13.45 1.04
C PHE A 325 -13.57 12.71 2.38
N LYS A 326 -14.32 13.20 3.37
CA LYS A 326 -14.52 12.47 4.63
C LYS A 326 -15.58 11.40 4.35
N PRO A 327 -15.21 10.10 4.24
CA PRO A 327 -16.21 9.06 4.00
C PRO A 327 -17.14 8.97 5.21
N LEU A 328 -18.42 8.68 4.96
CA LEU A 328 -19.35 8.36 6.04
C LEU A 328 -19.00 6.97 6.56
N VAL A 329 -18.27 6.91 7.67
CA VAL A 329 -17.97 5.68 8.41
C VAL A 329 -18.17 5.95 9.89
N ILE A 330 -19.23 5.39 10.46
CA ILE A 330 -19.53 5.48 11.90
C ILE A 330 -19.56 4.07 12.45
N THR A 331 -18.74 3.77 13.45
CA THR A 331 -18.74 2.49 14.16
C THR A 331 -19.06 2.72 15.63
N MET A 332 -19.91 1.87 16.20
CA MET A 332 -20.39 1.98 17.58
C MET A 332 -20.51 0.60 18.23
N GLY A 333 -20.31 0.55 19.55
CA GLY A 333 -20.42 -0.67 20.36
C GLY A 333 -19.08 -1.16 20.90
N PRO A 334 -19.02 -2.37 21.47
CA PRO A 334 -20.14 -3.32 21.58
C PRO A 334 -21.23 -2.85 22.56
N PHE A 335 -22.47 -3.23 22.27
CA PHE A 335 -23.63 -3.03 23.13
C PHE A 335 -24.22 -4.37 23.55
N SER A 336 -25.00 -4.38 24.63
CA SER A 336 -25.75 -5.55 25.09
C SER A 336 -27.23 -5.22 25.18
N LEU A 337 -28.07 -6.20 24.82
CA LEU A 337 -29.53 -6.22 24.94
C LEU A 337 -29.94 -7.36 25.87
N LYS A 338 -30.79 -7.05 26.85
CA LYS A 338 -31.50 -8.06 27.64
C LYS A 338 -32.67 -8.63 26.84
N LYS A 339 -33.23 -9.73 27.34
CA LYS A 339 -34.40 -10.38 26.74
C LYS A 339 -35.58 -9.38 26.62
N GLY A 340 -36.12 -9.24 25.42
CA GLY A 340 -37.24 -8.35 25.09
C GLY A 340 -36.89 -6.85 25.04
N GLU A 341 -35.63 -6.48 25.23
CA GLU A 341 -35.20 -5.08 25.25
C GLU A 341 -35.09 -4.50 23.83
N THR A 342 -35.39 -3.21 23.68
CA THR A 342 -35.06 -2.43 22.49
C THR A 342 -34.17 -1.27 22.91
N ARG A 343 -33.02 -1.12 22.25
CA ARG A 343 -32.04 -0.09 22.61
C ARG A 343 -32.04 1.04 21.59
N ARG A 344 -32.16 2.28 22.10
CA ARG A 344 -32.14 3.51 21.31
C ARG A 344 -30.73 4.09 21.23
N HIS A 345 -30.34 4.48 20.03
CA HIS A 345 -29.09 5.18 19.70
C HIS A 345 -29.41 6.51 19.01
N VAL A 346 -28.71 7.58 19.38
CA VAL A 346 -28.80 8.88 18.71
C VAL A 346 -27.50 9.12 17.96
N ILE A 347 -27.61 9.35 16.66
CA ILE A 347 -26.46 9.46 15.75
C ILE A 347 -26.45 10.86 15.16
N ASN A 348 -25.30 11.53 15.21
CA ASN A 348 -25.09 12.77 14.47
C ASN A 348 -24.71 12.43 13.04
N ILE A 349 -25.57 12.73 12.07
CA ILE A 349 -25.28 12.51 10.66
C ILE A 349 -24.36 13.66 10.19
N PRO A 350 -23.15 13.39 9.65
CA PRO A 350 -22.27 14.44 9.15
C PRO A 350 -22.85 15.11 7.89
N GLU A 351 -22.14 16.10 7.36
CA GLU A 351 -22.46 16.73 6.06
C GLU A 351 -22.14 15.75 4.92
N TYR A 352 -23.01 14.75 4.74
CA TYR A 352 -22.92 13.71 3.72
C TYR A 352 -24.28 13.59 3.01
N ILE A 353 -24.26 13.41 1.69
CA ILE A 353 -25.44 13.21 0.86
C ILE A 353 -25.19 11.96 0.03
N GLY A 354 -26.11 11.00 0.09
CA GLY A 354 -25.94 9.69 -0.55
C GLY A 354 -26.74 8.60 0.14
N SER A 355 -26.33 7.36 -0.03
CA SER A 355 -26.95 6.18 0.59
C SER A 355 -25.97 5.57 1.59
N ALA A 356 -26.44 5.27 2.80
CA ALA A 356 -25.63 4.64 3.83
C ALA A 356 -26.24 3.31 4.24
N ARG A 357 -25.41 2.26 4.35
CA ARG A 357 -25.79 0.97 4.90
C ARG A 357 -25.61 0.99 6.41
N VAL A 358 -26.69 0.80 7.16
CA VAL A 358 -26.64 0.49 8.59
C VAL A 358 -26.50 -1.02 8.73
N MET A 359 -25.42 -1.46 9.36
CA MET A 359 -25.08 -2.87 9.59
C MET A 359 -25.09 -3.14 11.09
N VAL A 360 -25.69 -4.26 11.47
CA VAL A 360 -25.64 -4.83 12.81
C VAL A 360 -25.01 -6.20 12.72
N VAL A 361 -24.02 -6.46 13.57
CA VAL A 361 -23.45 -7.80 13.77
C VAL A 361 -23.69 -8.18 15.22
N ALA A 362 -24.30 -9.32 15.46
CA ALA A 362 -24.75 -9.76 16.78
C ALA A 362 -24.27 -11.16 17.14
N ALA A 363 -24.01 -11.36 18.43
CA ALA A 363 -23.66 -12.65 19.02
C ALA A 363 -24.24 -12.76 20.45
N GLY A 364 -24.63 -13.95 20.87
CA GLY A 364 -25.10 -14.20 22.23
C GLY A 364 -25.41 -15.67 22.46
N GLN A 365 -24.88 -16.25 23.54
CA GLN A 365 -25.19 -17.62 23.99
C GLN A 365 -25.04 -18.70 22.89
N GLY A 366 -23.97 -18.62 22.09
CA GLY A 366 -23.74 -19.56 20.98
C GLY A 366 -24.61 -19.31 19.75
N ALA A 367 -25.38 -18.23 19.73
CA ALA A 367 -26.14 -17.77 18.59
C ALA A 367 -25.50 -16.53 17.94
N TYR A 368 -25.62 -16.44 16.62
CA TYR A 368 -24.98 -15.42 15.79
C TYR A 368 -25.99 -14.88 14.77
N GLY A 369 -25.86 -13.61 14.41
CA GLY A 369 -26.71 -13.02 13.40
C GLY A 369 -26.19 -11.70 12.89
N SER A 370 -26.75 -11.27 11.77
CA SER A 370 -26.51 -9.95 11.22
C SER A 370 -27.81 -9.38 10.67
N GLY A 371 -27.85 -8.06 10.57
CA GLY A 371 -28.94 -7.31 9.95
C GLY A 371 -28.38 -6.12 9.21
N GLU A 372 -29.01 -5.74 8.11
CA GLU A 372 -28.63 -4.57 7.34
C GLU A 372 -29.85 -3.77 6.89
N LYS A 373 -29.68 -2.45 6.74
CA LYS A 373 -30.70 -1.56 6.19
C LYS A 373 -30.05 -0.35 5.55
N THR A 374 -30.37 -0.10 4.28
CA THR A 374 -29.90 1.08 3.56
C THR A 374 -30.83 2.28 3.84
N VAL A 375 -30.23 3.44 4.12
CA VAL A 375 -30.93 4.70 4.36
C VAL A 375 -30.42 5.78 3.42
N LYS A 376 -31.30 6.64 2.92
CA LYS A 376 -30.94 7.76 2.03
C LYS A 376 -30.74 9.02 2.86
N ILE A 377 -29.60 9.68 2.72
CA ILE A 377 -29.27 10.94 3.40
C ILE A 377 -29.34 12.06 2.35
N THR A 378 -30.17 13.08 2.61
CA THR A 378 -30.47 14.13 1.63
C THR A 378 -30.49 15.53 2.25
N LYS A 379 -30.26 16.55 1.42
CA LYS A 379 -30.57 17.98 1.68
C LYS A 379 -31.19 18.62 0.44
N PRO A 380 -32.09 19.61 0.56
CA PRO A 380 -32.76 20.24 -0.58
C PRO A 380 -31.81 20.87 -1.61
N LEU A 381 -30.66 21.36 -1.13
CA LEU A 381 -29.55 21.83 -1.95
C LEU A 381 -28.22 21.24 -1.46
N MET A 382 -27.28 21.10 -2.38
CA MET A 382 -25.91 20.65 -2.14
C MET A 382 -24.95 21.62 -2.83
N VAL A 383 -23.81 21.92 -2.20
CA VAL A 383 -22.70 22.62 -2.84
C VAL A 383 -21.45 21.74 -2.84
N LEU A 384 -20.67 21.80 -3.92
CA LEU A 384 -19.36 21.14 -4.04
C LEU A 384 -18.36 22.16 -4.59
N GLY A 385 -17.17 22.18 -4.01
CA GLY A 385 -16.07 23.01 -4.48
C GLY A 385 -15.21 22.30 -5.53
N GLY A 386 -15.04 22.93 -6.68
CA GLY A 386 -14.01 22.61 -7.67
C GLY A 386 -12.78 23.49 -7.44
N ILE A 387 -11.83 23.00 -6.63
CA ILE A 387 -10.58 23.71 -6.31
C ILE A 387 -9.34 22.87 -6.71
N PRO A 388 -8.20 23.51 -7.04
CA PRO A 388 -6.91 22.83 -7.26
C PRO A 388 -6.47 21.96 -6.08
N ARG A 389 -5.61 20.96 -6.33
CA ARG A 389 -5.11 20.07 -5.26
C ARG A 389 -4.13 20.76 -4.30
N VAL A 390 -3.38 21.73 -4.82
CA VAL A 390 -2.41 22.57 -4.10
C VAL A 390 -2.48 23.98 -4.66
N LEU A 391 -1.87 24.95 -3.99
CA LEU A 391 -1.65 26.31 -4.52
C LEU A 391 -0.18 26.70 -4.34
N GLY A 392 0.33 27.52 -5.25
CA GLY A 392 1.63 28.18 -5.16
C GLY A 392 1.50 29.64 -4.71
N PRO A 393 2.57 30.25 -4.16
CA PRO A 393 2.58 31.67 -3.83
C PRO A 393 2.40 32.57 -5.05
N ALA A 394 1.82 33.75 -4.85
CA ALA A 394 1.60 34.76 -5.91
C ALA A 394 0.83 34.28 -7.16
N GLU A 395 0.02 33.23 -7.04
CA GLU A 395 -0.89 32.74 -8.07
C GLU A 395 -2.28 33.39 -8.00
N GLU A 396 -3.02 33.32 -9.11
CA GLU A 396 -4.43 33.71 -9.20
C GLU A 396 -5.23 32.55 -9.76
N VAL A 397 -6.32 32.16 -9.10
CA VAL A 397 -7.13 31.01 -9.49
C VAL A 397 -8.62 31.33 -9.45
N TRP A 398 -9.35 30.77 -10.41
CA TRP A 398 -10.81 30.71 -10.35
C TRP A 398 -11.23 29.37 -9.76
N VAL A 399 -11.93 29.42 -8.64
CA VAL A 399 -12.51 28.25 -7.99
C VAL A 399 -14.00 28.18 -8.30
N ALA A 400 -14.50 26.97 -8.55
CA ALA A 400 -15.90 26.72 -8.83
C ALA A 400 -16.64 26.32 -7.55
N ALA A 401 -17.85 26.83 -7.38
CA ALA A 401 -18.85 26.24 -6.49
C ALA A 401 -20.03 25.78 -7.35
N THR A 402 -20.20 24.47 -7.47
CA THR A 402 -21.36 23.89 -8.16
C THR A 402 -22.44 23.63 -7.14
N VAL A 403 -23.65 24.11 -7.41
CA VAL A 403 -24.82 23.92 -6.55
C VAL A 403 -25.81 23.02 -7.27
N TRP A 404 -26.20 21.93 -6.62
CA TRP A 404 -27.27 21.04 -7.07
C TRP A 404 -28.53 21.29 -6.25
N LYS A 405 -29.67 21.33 -6.92
CA LYS A 405 -30.96 21.16 -6.25
C LYS A 405 -31.33 19.69 -6.28
N THR A 406 -31.75 19.15 -5.13
CA THR A 406 -32.26 17.77 -5.04
C THR A 406 -33.78 17.72 -4.92
N GLU A 407 -34.40 18.88 -4.64
CA GLU A 407 -35.83 19.06 -4.52
C GLU A 407 -36.30 20.18 -5.46
N ASN A 408 -37.36 19.92 -6.23
CA ASN A 408 -37.85 20.81 -7.29
C ASN A 408 -38.33 22.19 -6.80
N GLN A 409 -38.54 22.35 -5.49
CA GLN A 409 -38.95 23.61 -4.86
C GLN A 409 -37.84 24.66 -4.78
N VAL A 410 -36.58 24.27 -4.93
CA VAL A 410 -35.44 25.21 -4.94
C VAL A 410 -35.34 25.88 -6.31
N LYS A 411 -35.72 27.16 -6.39
CA LYS A 411 -35.67 27.96 -7.63
C LYS A 411 -34.46 28.88 -7.69
N ASP A 412 -33.96 29.29 -6.53
CA ASP A 412 -32.84 30.20 -6.37
C ASP A 412 -32.00 29.78 -5.15
N ALA A 413 -30.76 30.26 -5.09
CA ALA A 413 -29.90 30.11 -3.92
C ALA A 413 -28.89 31.26 -3.86
N THR A 414 -28.36 31.54 -2.66
CA THR A 414 -27.21 32.43 -2.48
C THR A 414 -25.98 31.60 -2.16
N VAL A 415 -24.90 31.78 -2.92
CA VAL A 415 -23.62 31.10 -2.73
C VAL A 415 -22.59 32.09 -2.22
N ASN A 416 -21.97 31.75 -1.10
CA ASN A 416 -20.88 32.52 -0.51
C ASN A 416 -19.58 31.73 -0.53
N VAL A 417 -18.44 32.42 -0.66
CA VAL A 417 -17.11 31.86 -0.46
C VAL A 417 -16.41 32.59 0.69
N ASP A 418 -15.87 31.82 1.62
CA ASP A 418 -14.99 32.28 2.69
C ASP A 418 -13.62 31.63 2.52
N THR A 419 -12.56 32.38 2.78
CA THR A 419 -11.18 31.89 2.69
C THR A 419 -10.44 32.16 4.00
N LYS A 420 -9.54 31.25 4.38
CA LYS A 420 -8.64 31.38 5.53
C LYS A 420 -7.20 31.09 5.11
N GLY A 421 -6.25 31.57 5.91
CA GLY A 421 -4.82 31.52 5.58
C GLY A 421 -4.42 32.69 4.69
N ASP A 422 -3.34 32.54 3.94
CA ASP A 422 -2.82 33.59 3.04
C ASP A 422 -3.54 33.57 1.68
N LEU A 423 -4.88 33.50 1.71
CA LEU A 423 -5.77 33.57 0.55
C LEU A 423 -6.57 34.86 0.60
N GLN A 424 -6.66 35.54 -0.54
CA GLN A 424 -7.41 36.78 -0.69
C GLN A 424 -8.46 36.61 -1.78
N LEU A 425 -9.72 36.88 -1.44
CA LEU A 425 -10.79 36.91 -2.41
C LEU A 425 -10.70 38.18 -3.26
N VAL A 426 -10.86 38.05 -4.57
CA VAL A 426 -10.92 39.17 -5.52
C VAL A 426 -12.36 39.37 -5.98
N GLY A 427 -12.97 40.49 -5.57
CA GLY A 427 -14.35 40.84 -5.92
C GLY A 427 -15.39 40.43 -4.85
N SER A 428 -16.65 40.25 -5.25
CA SER A 428 -17.73 39.87 -4.33
C SER A 428 -17.63 38.39 -3.92
N GLY A 429 -17.69 38.14 -2.61
CA GLY A 429 -17.75 36.79 -2.03
C GLY A 429 -19.12 36.16 -2.01
N ALA A 430 -20.14 36.88 -2.49
CA ALA A 430 -21.51 36.41 -2.55
C ALA A 430 -22.04 36.53 -3.98
N GLN A 431 -22.70 35.47 -4.47
CA GLN A 431 -23.42 35.45 -5.74
C GLN A 431 -24.80 34.83 -5.55
N LYS A 432 -25.83 35.45 -6.13
CA LYS A 432 -27.16 34.87 -6.21
C LYS A 432 -27.29 34.08 -7.51
N ILE A 433 -27.83 32.88 -7.41
CA ILE A 433 -28.11 32.00 -8.55
C ILE A 433 -29.60 31.74 -8.66
N VAL A 434 -30.08 31.67 -9.90
CA VAL A 434 -31.42 31.21 -10.25
C VAL A 434 -31.26 29.98 -11.14
N PHE A 435 -31.98 28.91 -10.86
CA PHE A 435 -31.97 27.70 -11.67
C PHE A 435 -32.96 27.85 -12.82
N ASP A 436 -32.47 27.72 -14.05
CA ASP A 436 -33.30 27.78 -15.24
C ASP A 436 -34.22 26.54 -15.35
N HIS A 437 -35.26 26.60 -16.19
CA HIS A 437 -36.24 25.51 -16.30
C HIS A 437 -35.55 24.20 -16.71
N GLY A 438 -35.75 23.13 -15.92
CA GLY A 438 -35.09 21.83 -16.13
C GLY A 438 -33.63 21.73 -15.63
N GLN A 439 -33.00 22.84 -15.24
CA GLN A 439 -31.63 22.84 -14.73
C GLN A 439 -31.57 22.29 -13.30
N GLN A 440 -30.81 21.22 -13.08
CA GLN A 440 -30.61 20.59 -11.77
C GLN A 440 -29.36 21.06 -11.03
N GLU A 441 -28.42 21.67 -11.75
CA GLU A 441 -27.15 22.16 -11.21
C GLU A 441 -26.74 23.49 -11.83
N LYS A 442 -26.06 24.34 -11.06
CA LYS A 442 -25.49 25.61 -11.56
C LYS A 442 -24.14 25.88 -10.90
N THR A 443 -23.15 26.23 -11.70
CA THR A 443 -21.79 26.53 -11.23
C THR A 443 -21.56 28.03 -11.21
N VAL A 444 -21.02 28.53 -10.09
CA VAL A 444 -20.51 29.90 -9.94
C VAL A 444 -19.02 29.89 -9.71
N TRP A 445 -18.36 30.97 -10.12
CA TRP A 445 -16.91 31.08 -10.08
C TRP A 445 -16.48 32.26 -9.21
N PHE A 446 -15.49 32.01 -8.36
CA PHE A 446 -14.88 33.02 -7.50
C PHE A 446 -13.38 33.10 -7.78
N LYS A 447 -12.85 34.32 -7.87
CA LYS A 447 -11.43 34.55 -8.10
C LYS A 447 -10.70 34.69 -6.76
N ILE A 448 -9.67 33.88 -6.54
CA ILE A 448 -8.82 33.91 -5.35
C ILE A 448 -7.39 34.23 -5.79
N LYS A 449 -6.72 35.09 -5.01
CA LYS A 449 -5.30 35.39 -5.13
C LYS A 449 -4.57 34.87 -3.90
N THR A 450 -3.48 34.16 -4.11
CA THR A 450 -2.64 33.68 -3.01
C THR A 450 -1.65 34.76 -2.61
N GLY A 451 -1.34 34.86 -1.31
CA GLY A 451 -0.25 35.68 -0.82
C GLY A 451 1.11 35.01 -1.02
N LYS A 452 2.05 35.31 -0.11
CA LYS A 452 3.45 34.87 -0.18
C LYS A 452 3.83 33.84 0.88
N ARG A 453 3.03 33.70 1.95
CA ARG A 453 3.29 32.78 3.06
C ARG A 453 2.75 31.40 2.71
N THR A 454 3.55 30.38 2.92
CA THR A 454 3.14 28.98 2.77
C THR A 454 2.37 28.50 4.00
N GLY A 455 1.69 27.36 3.86
CA GLY A 455 0.95 26.72 4.94
C GLY A 455 -0.39 26.16 4.49
N VAL A 456 -1.14 25.64 5.44
CA VAL A 456 -2.48 25.12 5.20
C VAL A 456 -3.47 26.27 5.15
N CYS A 457 -4.15 26.41 4.02
CA CYS A 457 -5.25 27.33 3.81
C CYS A 457 -6.58 26.57 3.78
N SER A 458 -7.71 27.28 3.91
CA SER A 458 -9.04 26.67 3.83
C SER A 458 -9.96 27.52 2.96
N ILE A 459 -10.74 26.84 2.11
CA ILE A 459 -11.77 27.44 1.27
C ILE A 459 -13.11 26.81 1.66
N ARG A 460 -14.08 27.66 1.99
CA ARG A 460 -15.43 27.26 2.38
C ARG A 460 -16.44 27.87 1.43
N PHE A 461 -17.24 27.02 0.79
CA PHE A 461 -18.43 27.42 0.05
C PHE A 461 -19.68 27.18 0.89
N THR A 462 -20.58 28.16 0.93
CA THR A 462 -21.86 28.07 1.62
C THR A 462 -22.99 28.39 0.65
N ALA A 463 -23.84 27.42 0.34
CA ALA A 463 -25.07 27.66 -0.41
C ALA A 463 -26.26 27.75 0.55
N ARG A 464 -27.10 28.77 0.38
CA ARG A 464 -28.30 29.01 1.21
C ARG A 464 -29.55 29.13 0.35
N TRP A 465 -30.61 28.47 0.78
CA TRP A 465 -31.97 28.65 0.28
C TRP A 465 -32.93 28.66 1.47
N GLN A 466 -33.64 29.77 1.69
CA GLN A 466 -34.46 29.99 2.89
C GLN A 466 -33.68 29.67 4.19
N ASN A 467 -34.18 28.76 5.03
CA ASN A 467 -33.53 28.32 6.27
C ASN A 467 -32.58 27.12 6.06
N GLU A 468 -32.48 26.58 4.85
CA GLU A 468 -31.64 25.44 4.53
C GLU A 468 -30.26 25.93 4.06
N THR A 469 -29.21 25.29 4.58
CA THR A 469 -27.81 25.63 4.27
C THR A 469 -27.04 24.36 3.95
N SER A 470 -26.22 24.41 2.90
CA SER A 470 -25.21 23.40 2.58
C SER A 470 -23.83 24.05 2.60
N VAL A 471 -22.87 23.35 3.20
CA VAL A 471 -21.49 23.84 3.34
C VAL A 471 -20.55 22.80 2.77
N TRP A 472 -19.62 23.26 1.94
CA TRP A 472 -18.46 22.50 1.53
C TRP A 472 -17.21 23.23 1.99
N GLU A 473 -16.30 22.53 2.66
CA GLU A 473 -15.04 23.10 3.14
C GLU A 473 -13.92 22.10 2.89
N SER A 474 -12.82 22.58 2.34
CA SER A 474 -11.60 21.80 2.15
C SER A 474 -10.40 22.62 2.54
N ASP A 475 -9.48 21.94 3.24
CA ASP A 475 -8.13 22.43 3.43
C ASP A 475 -7.33 22.25 2.12
N ILE A 476 -6.38 23.15 1.88
CA ILE A 476 -5.51 23.17 0.70
C ILE A 476 -4.13 23.68 1.08
N ASP A 477 -3.09 22.98 0.64
CA ASP A 477 -1.71 23.39 0.90
C ASP A 477 -1.30 24.51 -0.06
N LEU A 478 -0.94 25.66 0.51
CA LEU A 478 -0.23 26.72 -0.17
C LEU A 478 1.26 26.49 0.04
N ARG A 479 1.99 26.04 -0.99
CA ARG A 479 3.39 25.63 -0.88
C ARG A 479 4.26 26.26 -1.95
N ASN A 480 5.47 26.69 -1.59
CA ASN A 480 6.43 27.14 -2.57
C ASN A 480 7.09 25.93 -3.27
N PRO A 481 6.95 25.78 -4.60
CA PRO A 481 7.50 24.64 -5.32
C PRO A 481 8.99 24.76 -5.64
N ASN A 482 9.60 25.93 -5.45
CA ASN A 482 11.03 26.12 -5.69
C ASN A 482 11.89 25.34 -4.68
N PRO A 483 13.12 24.94 -5.06
CA PRO A 483 14.04 24.24 -4.16
C PRO A 483 14.39 25.10 -2.94
N VAL A 484 14.72 24.44 -1.84
CA VAL A 484 15.26 25.12 -0.65
C VAL A 484 16.69 25.53 -0.92
N ILE A 485 17.03 26.76 -0.57
CA ILE A 485 18.38 27.28 -0.54
C ILE A 485 18.76 27.49 0.93
N THR A 486 19.97 27.06 1.30
CA THR A 486 20.54 27.36 2.61
C THR A 486 21.82 28.16 2.42
N GLU A 487 21.87 29.33 3.04
CA GLU A 487 23.02 30.22 3.10
C GLU A 487 23.65 30.15 4.49
N THR A 488 24.97 30.18 4.58
CA THR A 488 25.67 30.19 5.88
C THR A 488 26.70 31.31 5.94
N GLN A 489 26.65 32.10 7.02
CA GLN A 489 27.67 33.08 7.36
C GLN A 489 28.42 32.58 8.59
N ASN A 490 29.75 32.45 8.47
CA ASN A 490 30.60 31.89 9.52
C ASN A 490 31.45 33.00 10.13
N TYR A 491 31.53 33.03 11.46
CA TYR A 491 32.30 34.01 12.21
C TYR A 491 33.15 33.34 13.29
N LEU A 492 34.33 33.91 13.54
CA LEU A 492 35.18 33.58 14.68
C LEU A 492 35.13 34.75 15.68
N VAL A 493 34.77 34.46 16.93
CA VAL A 493 34.71 35.45 18.00
C VAL A 493 35.80 35.15 19.00
N GLU A 494 36.90 35.91 18.92
CA GLU A 494 38.03 35.81 19.84
C GLU A 494 37.60 36.13 21.30
N PRO A 495 38.38 35.66 22.30
CA PRO A 495 38.18 36.02 23.70
C PRO A 495 37.95 37.52 23.91
N GLU A 496 36.99 37.87 24.77
CA GLU A 496 36.61 39.25 25.13
C GLU A 496 36.13 40.13 23.95
N LYS A 497 35.85 39.54 22.78
CA LYS A 497 35.26 40.25 21.64
C LYS A 497 33.74 40.10 21.59
N ARG A 498 33.12 41.08 20.92
CA ARG A 498 31.68 41.11 20.66
C ARG A 498 31.43 41.11 19.15
N LEU A 499 30.56 40.21 18.71
CA LEU A 499 30.06 40.14 17.35
C LEU A 499 28.64 40.71 17.30
N HIS A 500 28.35 41.55 16.29
CA HIS A 500 27.05 42.17 16.08
C HIS A 500 26.43 41.67 14.77
N PHE A 501 25.13 41.42 14.80
CA PHE A 501 24.33 41.03 13.63
C PHE A 501 23.17 42.01 13.44
N ASN A 502 22.84 42.27 12.18
CA ASN A 502 21.61 42.97 11.80
C ASN A 502 20.72 42.03 10.99
N LEU A 503 19.67 41.52 11.63
CA LEU A 503 18.75 40.55 11.03
C LEU A 503 17.49 41.22 10.46
N ALA A 504 17.42 42.55 10.43
CA ALA A 504 16.23 43.31 10.02
C ALA A 504 15.78 43.04 8.57
N ASN A 505 16.70 42.59 7.69
CA ASN A 505 16.46 42.32 6.28
C ASN A 505 16.12 40.84 5.98
N LEU A 506 16.12 39.94 6.97
CA LEU A 506 15.81 38.51 6.79
C LEU A 506 14.30 38.22 6.73
N ASN A 507 13.52 39.22 6.34
CA ASN A 507 12.07 39.28 6.57
C ASN A 507 11.27 38.75 5.37
N VAL A 508 11.51 37.50 4.99
CA VAL A 508 10.70 36.77 3.99
C VAL A 508 9.90 35.69 4.72
N PRO A 509 8.58 35.59 4.50
CA PRO A 509 7.78 34.53 5.10
C PRO A 509 8.31 33.14 4.76
N ASP A 510 8.26 32.23 5.74
CA ASP A 510 8.74 30.84 5.68
C ASP A 510 10.27 30.66 5.64
N ASP A 511 11.03 31.74 5.68
CA ASP A 511 12.47 31.67 5.93
C ASP A 511 12.73 31.31 7.39
N GLU A 512 13.66 30.39 7.61
CA GLU A 512 14.17 30.07 8.93
C GLU A 512 15.59 30.59 9.05
N THR A 513 15.88 31.33 10.12
CA THR A 513 17.24 31.71 10.47
C THR A 513 17.61 31.09 11.81
N LEU A 514 18.74 30.41 11.84
CA LEU A 514 19.31 29.75 12.99
C LEU A 514 20.70 30.31 13.28
N MET A 515 20.98 30.61 14.54
CA MET A 515 22.35 30.85 15.01
C MET A 515 22.84 29.62 15.77
N GLU A 516 24.05 29.18 15.43
CA GLU A 516 24.76 28.08 16.08
C GLU A 516 26.08 28.62 16.66
N VAL A 517 26.33 28.36 17.94
CA VAL A 517 27.54 28.77 18.66
C VAL A 517 28.25 27.52 19.16
N SER A 518 29.56 27.42 18.93
CA SER A 518 30.34 26.21 19.21
C SER A 518 31.77 26.49 19.69
N SER A 519 32.33 25.52 20.42
CA SER A 519 33.69 25.53 21.02
C SER A 519 34.79 25.01 20.10
N PHE A 520 34.40 24.28 19.07
CA PHE A 520 35.23 23.69 18.03
C PHE A 520 34.84 24.37 16.71
N PRO A 521 35.68 24.39 15.65
CA PRO A 521 35.23 24.81 14.32
C PRO A 521 34.08 23.92 13.86
N ALA A 522 32.86 24.24 14.30
CA ALA A 522 31.76 23.32 14.19
C ALA A 522 31.29 23.32 12.74
N PHE A 523 31.37 22.11 12.18
CA PHE A 523 30.38 21.51 11.30
C PHE A 523 29.02 22.16 11.53
N SER A 524 28.42 22.69 10.44
CA SER A 524 27.07 23.23 10.41
C SER A 524 26.05 22.10 10.65
N LEU A 525 26.04 21.50 11.84
CA LEU A 525 25.32 20.29 12.22
C LEU A 525 23.84 20.46 11.92
N ASN A 526 23.30 21.59 12.32
CA ASN A 526 21.89 21.88 12.10
C ASN A 526 21.57 22.09 10.63
N ARG A 527 22.41 22.82 9.87
CA ARG A 527 22.26 22.94 8.41
C ARG A 527 22.22 21.57 7.75
N ARG A 528 23.22 20.73 8.03
CA ARG A 528 23.38 19.42 7.39
C ARG A 528 22.30 18.42 7.85
N ALA A 529 21.87 18.50 9.11
CA ALA A 529 20.72 17.74 9.59
C ALA A 529 19.41 18.21 8.92
N LEU A 530 19.20 19.51 8.75
CA LEU A 530 18.06 20.07 8.02
C LEU A 530 18.08 19.64 6.55
N GLU A 531 19.24 19.65 5.89
CA GLU A 531 19.41 19.15 4.52
C GLU A 531 18.96 17.68 4.40
N LEU A 532 19.31 16.83 5.36
CA LEU A 532 18.86 15.43 5.41
C LEU A 532 17.34 15.30 5.64
N ILE A 533 16.78 16.06 6.59
CA ILE A 533 15.36 16.01 6.93
C ILE A 533 14.49 16.51 5.78
N GLN A 534 14.94 17.54 5.07
CA GLN A 534 14.21 18.17 3.97
C GLN A 534 14.40 17.46 2.62
N TYR A 535 15.23 16.41 2.57
CA TYR A 535 15.51 15.70 1.33
C TYR A 535 14.24 15.01 0.78
N PRO A 536 13.82 15.28 -0.47
CA PRO A 536 12.41 15.14 -0.86
C PRO A 536 11.98 13.73 -1.33
N TYR A 537 12.93 12.84 -1.64
CA TYR A 537 12.67 11.63 -2.43
C TYR A 537 12.24 10.41 -1.59
N GLY A 538 12.81 10.24 -0.40
CA GLY A 538 12.35 9.27 0.59
C GLY A 538 12.65 7.80 0.27
N CYS A 539 13.74 7.49 -0.45
CA CYS A 539 14.22 6.11 -0.56
C CYS A 539 14.65 5.55 0.81
N ALA A 540 14.89 4.24 0.91
CA ALA A 540 15.35 3.60 2.14
C ALA A 540 16.67 4.21 2.63
N GLU A 541 17.62 4.47 1.73
CA GLU A 541 18.91 5.09 2.07
C GLU A 541 18.74 6.47 2.71
N GLN A 542 17.99 7.36 2.06
CA GLN A 542 17.79 8.74 2.51
C GLN A 542 17.01 8.77 3.83
N THR A 543 16.01 7.88 3.96
CA THR A 543 15.24 7.73 5.20
C THR A 543 16.17 7.39 6.35
N VAL A 544 17.07 6.42 6.17
CA VAL A 544 18.04 6.05 7.21
C VAL A 544 19.06 7.16 7.46
N SER A 545 19.58 7.80 6.41
CA SER A 545 20.55 8.88 6.52
C SER A 545 20.00 10.09 7.28
N ALA A 546 18.71 10.38 7.18
CA ALA A 546 18.04 11.40 8.00
C ALA A 546 17.81 10.98 9.46
N LEU A 547 17.60 9.68 9.71
CA LEU A 547 17.27 9.16 11.05
C LEU A 547 18.49 8.84 11.90
N PHE A 548 19.61 8.44 11.32
CA PHE A 548 20.83 8.12 12.06
C PHE A 548 21.32 9.29 12.94
N PRO A 549 21.48 10.52 12.41
CA PRO A 549 21.89 11.65 13.24
C PRO A 549 20.89 11.94 14.36
N GLN A 550 19.59 11.80 14.07
CA GLN A 550 18.52 12.02 15.05
C GLN A 550 18.61 11.05 16.24
N LEU A 551 18.98 9.79 15.99
CA LEU A 551 19.19 8.79 17.03
C LEU A 551 20.28 9.22 18.04
N LEU A 552 21.29 9.94 17.55
CA LEU A 552 22.50 10.31 18.29
C LEU A 552 22.47 11.73 18.87
N LEU A 553 21.45 12.54 18.55
CA LEU A 553 21.31 13.92 19.05
C LEU A 553 21.26 14.02 20.58
N LYS A 554 20.84 12.97 21.29
CA LYS A 554 20.74 12.97 22.76
C LYS A 554 22.09 13.29 23.44
N GLY A 555 23.22 13.04 22.78
CA GLY A 555 24.57 13.35 23.28
C GLY A 555 25.12 14.73 22.86
N PHE A 556 24.43 15.47 21.98
CA PHE A 556 24.98 16.66 21.33
C PHE A 556 24.30 17.98 21.66
N ALA A 557 23.01 17.94 21.94
CA ALA A 557 22.22 19.13 22.24
C ALA A 557 21.12 18.79 23.24
N SER A 558 20.83 19.73 24.13
CA SER A 558 19.63 19.66 24.95
C SER A 558 18.41 19.84 24.06
N LEU A 559 17.50 18.87 24.07
CA LEU A 559 16.19 18.99 23.41
C LEU A 559 15.13 19.27 24.47
N ASP A 560 14.20 20.17 24.16
CA ASP A 560 13.00 20.33 24.97
C ASP A 560 12.07 19.10 24.85
N PRO A 561 11.09 18.91 25.76
CA PRO A 561 10.20 17.73 25.73
C PRO A 561 9.42 17.56 24.42
N LEU A 562 9.01 18.66 23.78
CA LEU A 562 8.25 18.63 22.53
C LEU A 562 9.13 18.23 21.35
N GLN A 563 10.35 18.76 21.29
CA GLN A 563 11.37 18.37 20.31
C GLN A 563 11.73 16.89 20.47
N ALA A 564 11.91 16.42 21.70
CA ALA A 564 12.20 15.03 22.00
C ALA A 564 11.05 14.10 21.56
N GLU A 565 9.79 14.48 21.81
CA GLU A 565 8.62 13.73 21.37
C GLU A 565 8.51 13.67 19.85
N LYS A 566 8.66 14.80 19.16
CA LYS A 566 8.66 14.88 17.68
C LYS A 566 9.73 13.96 17.09
N ARG A 567 10.96 14.04 17.58
CA ARG A 567 12.07 13.17 17.17
C ARG A 567 11.72 11.68 17.37
N ASN A 568 11.20 11.31 18.54
CA ASN A 568 10.81 9.92 18.82
C ASN A 568 9.72 9.44 17.86
N ASN A 569 8.76 10.29 17.52
CA ASN A 569 7.72 9.98 16.55
C ASN A 569 8.29 9.81 15.14
N TYR A 570 9.25 10.66 14.72
CA TYR A 570 9.93 10.51 13.43
C TYR A 570 10.70 9.19 13.34
N ILE A 571 11.43 8.81 14.38
CA ILE A 571 12.17 7.54 14.42
C ILE A 571 11.20 6.36 14.35
N ARG A 572 10.11 6.36 15.13
CA ARG A 572 9.10 5.30 15.08
C ARG A 572 8.46 5.17 13.69
N THR A 573 8.09 6.29 13.08
CA THR A 573 7.50 6.34 11.74
C THR A 573 8.50 5.85 10.68
N GLY A 574 9.77 6.23 10.83
CA GLY A 574 10.88 5.79 9.99
C GLY A 574 11.09 4.28 10.04
N ILE A 575 11.12 3.70 11.25
CA ILE A 575 11.22 2.24 11.45
C ILE A 575 10.06 1.54 10.74
N GLN A 576 8.82 2.00 10.94
CA GLN A 576 7.64 1.43 10.27
C GLN A 576 7.77 1.49 8.74
N LYS A 577 8.16 2.64 8.19
CA LYS A 577 8.37 2.81 6.74
C LYS A 577 9.42 1.82 6.20
N LEU A 578 10.55 1.70 6.88
CA LEU A 578 11.65 0.81 6.48
C LEU A 578 11.27 -0.67 6.57
N THR A 579 10.47 -1.07 7.58
CA THR A 579 9.95 -2.44 7.65
C THR A 579 9.04 -2.78 6.47
N GLY A 580 8.29 -1.80 5.94
CA GLY A 580 7.47 -1.96 4.73
C GLY A 580 8.28 -2.03 3.43
N MET A 581 9.59 -1.78 3.47
CA MET A 581 10.50 -1.90 2.32
C MET A 581 11.27 -3.23 2.32
N GLN A 582 11.06 -4.10 3.32
CA GLN A 582 11.67 -5.43 3.34
C GLN A 582 10.97 -6.34 2.33
N VAL A 583 11.74 -6.92 1.41
CA VAL A 583 11.23 -7.87 0.41
C VAL A 583 11.13 -9.27 1.01
N ALA A 584 10.38 -10.17 0.35
CA ALA A 584 10.12 -11.53 0.86
C ALA A 584 11.40 -12.33 1.20
N GLY A 585 12.53 -12.04 0.55
CA GLY A 585 13.82 -12.66 0.82
C GLY A 585 14.57 -12.12 2.05
N GLY A 586 14.05 -11.10 2.74
CA GLY A 586 14.63 -10.48 3.93
C GLY A 586 15.55 -9.28 3.66
N GLY A 587 15.98 -9.07 2.42
CA GLY A 587 16.68 -7.85 1.99
C GLY A 587 15.75 -6.63 1.92
N ILE A 588 16.33 -5.45 1.71
CA ILE A 588 15.58 -4.18 1.67
C ILE A 588 15.60 -3.62 0.24
N GLY A 589 14.43 -3.29 -0.29
CA GLY A 589 14.30 -2.58 -1.56
C GLY A 589 14.76 -1.14 -1.43
N PHE A 590 15.34 -0.59 -2.51
CA PHE A 590 15.79 0.81 -2.51
C PHE A 590 14.60 1.78 -2.38
N TRP A 591 13.52 1.47 -3.09
CA TRP A 591 12.26 2.21 -3.10
C TRP A 591 11.11 1.38 -2.51
N PRO A 592 10.05 2.02 -1.98
CA PRO A 592 8.83 1.31 -1.58
C PRO A 592 8.26 0.46 -2.73
N GLY A 593 7.84 -0.77 -2.41
CA GLY A 593 7.18 -1.67 -3.37
C GLY A 593 8.11 -2.36 -4.38
N MET A 594 9.43 -2.17 -4.30
CA MET A 594 10.36 -2.96 -5.10
C MET A 594 10.38 -4.43 -4.65
N ASN A 595 10.48 -5.35 -5.61
CA ASN A 595 10.60 -6.79 -5.34
C ASN A 595 12.05 -7.27 -5.25
N SER A 596 13.01 -6.46 -5.71
CA SER A 596 14.43 -6.73 -5.63
C SER A 596 15.09 -5.94 -4.49
N PRO A 597 15.94 -6.58 -3.68
CA PRO A 597 16.69 -5.90 -2.65
C PRO A 597 17.90 -5.16 -3.22
N ASP A 598 18.31 -4.09 -2.54
CA ASP A 598 19.59 -3.43 -2.75
C ASP A 598 20.55 -3.82 -1.61
N GLU A 599 21.72 -4.38 -1.95
CA GLU A 599 22.62 -4.98 -0.96
C GLU A 599 23.28 -3.94 -0.03
N TRP A 600 23.62 -2.77 -0.56
CA TRP A 600 24.21 -1.68 0.24
C TRP A 600 23.17 -1.14 1.21
N VAL A 601 21.99 -0.78 0.70
CA VAL A 601 20.87 -0.27 1.49
C VAL A 601 20.41 -1.28 2.53
N THR A 602 20.40 -2.58 2.19
CA THR A 602 20.07 -3.63 3.16
C THR A 602 21.00 -3.60 4.37
N SER A 603 22.30 -3.39 4.15
CA SER A 603 23.27 -3.26 5.24
C SER A 603 23.11 -1.93 5.99
N TRP A 604 22.89 -0.82 5.28
CA TRP A 604 22.65 0.50 5.88
C TRP A 604 21.41 0.53 6.79
N VAL A 605 20.30 -0.02 6.34
CA VAL A 605 19.05 -0.14 7.10
C VAL A 605 19.23 -1.08 8.29
N GLY A 606 19.90 -2.22 8.09
CA GLY A 606 20.19 -3.15 9.17
C GLY A 606 21.03 -2.52 10.29
N HIS A 607 22.08 -1.78 9.93
CA HIS A 607 22.90 -1.02 10.87
C HIS A 607 22.03 -0.05 11.68
N PHE A 608 21.18 0.73 11.03
CA PHE A 608 20.28 1.66 11.72
C PHE A 608 19.32 0.95 12.68
N MET A 609 18.72 -0.16 12.25
CA MET A 609 17.77 -0.91 13.08
C MET A 609 18.44 -1.50 14.33
N LEU A 610 19.68 -1.98 14.20
CA LEU A 610 20.48 -2.45 15.34
C LEU A 610 20.78 -1.32 16.33
N GLU A 611 21.19 -0.15 15.83
CA GLU A 611 21.42 1.02 16.70
C GLU A 611 20.12 1.52 17.33
N ALA A 612 19.02 1.57 16.58
CA ALA A 612 17.70 1.96 17.10
C ALA A 612 17.25 1.03 18.24
N GLN A 613 17.47 -0.27 18.10
CA GLN A 613 17.20 -1.25 19.15
C GLN A 613 18.06 -1.00 20.41
N LYS A 614 19.37 -0.74 20.25
CA LYS A 614 20.27 -0.41 21.37
C LYS A 614 19.82 0.84 22.13
N HIS A 615 19.23 1.80 21.42
CA HIS A 615 18.68 3.03 22.00
C HIS A 615 17.22 2.89 22.52
N GLY A 616 16.66 1.68 22.54
CA GLY A 616 15.38 1.37 23.16
C GLY A 616 14.14 1.51 22.25
N TYR A 617 14.32 1.67 20.94
CA TYR A 617 13.21 1.66 19.99
C TYR A 617 12.78 0.23 19.66
N ALA A 618 11.46 -0.01 19.58
CA ALA A 618 10.92 -1.30 19.20
C ALA A 618 11.09 -1.54 17.69
N VAL A 619 11.82 -2.59 17.34
CA VAL A 619 11.95 -3.12 15.98
C VAL A 619 11.36 -4.54 15.96
N PRO A 620 10.51 -4.91 14.99
CA PRO A 620 9.91 -6.24 14.93
C PRO A 620 10.97 -7.36 14.88
N SER A 621 10.80 -8.44 15.64
CA SER A 621 11.73 -9.58 15.59
C SER A 621 11.74 -10.26 14.22
N THR A 622 10.57 -10.35 13.58
CA THR A 622 10.40 -10.89 12.23
C THR A 622 11.26 -10.17 11.19
N PHE A 623 11.49 -8.87 11.37
CA PHE A 623 12.38 -8.10 10.51
C PHE A 623 13.82 -8.60 10.62
N PHE A 624 14.35 -8.71 11.85
CA PHE A 624 15.73 -9.14 12.09
C PHE A 624 15.97 -10.59 11.68
N ASP A 625 15.01 -11.49 11.91
CA ASP A 625 15.15 -12.88 11.50
C ASP A 625 15.32 -13.01 9.98
N ALA A 626 14.46 -12.34 9.21
CA ALA A 626 14.53 -12.31 7.76
C ALA A 626 15.80 -11.59 7.26
N TRP A 627 16.12 -10.43 7.81
CA TRP A 627 17.29 -9.63 7.44
C TRP A 627 18.61 -10.37 7.72
N MET A 628 18.73 -11.01 8.88
CA MET A 628 19.93 -11.76 9.27
C MET A 628 20.11 -13.00 8.39
N ASN A 629 19.04 -13.72 8.08
CA ASN A 629 19.08 -14.84 7.13
C ASN A 629 19.56 -14.38 5.74
N TYR A 630 19.06 -13.24 5.25
CA TYR A 630 19.50 -12.64 3.99
C TYR A 630 20.99 -12.31 4.00
N GLN A 631 21.45 -11.59 5.04
CA GLN A 631 22.86 -11.17 5.15
C GLN A 631 23.81 -12.37 5.28
N ARG A 632 23.50 -13.36 6.12
CA ARG A 632 24.35 -14.56 6.27
C ARG A 632 24.44 -15.37 4.98
N LYS A 633 23.30 -15.54 4.30
CA LYS A 633 23.25 -16.23 3.00
C LYS A 633 24.19 -15.55 2.00
N LEU A 634 24.05 -14.24 1.79
CA LEU A 634 24.91 -13.53 0.84
C LEU A 634 26.38 -13.46 1.28
N ALA A 635 26.65 -13.36 2.59
CA ALA A 635 28.02 -13.39 3.10
C ALA A 635 28.73 -14.71 2.74
N SER A 636 28.04 -15.84 2.90
CA SER A 636 28.58 -17.16 2.55
C SER A 636 28.73 -17.36 1.03
N GLN A 637 27.75 -16.88 0.27
CA GLN A 637 27.67 -17.02 -1.19
C GLN A 637 28.58 -16.06 -1.93
N TRP A 638 29.04 -14.98 -1.29
CA TRP A 638 29.90 -14.00 -1.92
C TRP A 638 31.08 -14.68 -2.60
N ARG A 639 31.28 -14.30 -3.86
CA ARG A 639 32.40 -14.69 -4.70
C ARG A 639 33.09 -13.42 -5.15
N TYR A 640 34.38 -13.56 -5.38
CA TYR A 640 35.17 -12.54 -6.01
C TYR A 640 34.55 -12.13 -7.36
N THR A 641 34.49 -10.83 -7.60
CA THR A 641 34.14 -10.23 -8.91
C THR A 641 35.10 -9.08 -9.15
N SER A 642 35.39 -8.76 -10.42
CA SER A 642 36.28 -7.65 -10.79
C SER A 642 35.72 -6.25 -10.45
N ASN A 643 34.52 -6.17 -9.87
CA ASN A 643 33.89 -4.93 -9.45
C ASN A 643 34.33 -4.57 -8.01
N SER A 644 35.12 -3.50 -7.85
CA SER A 644 35.67 -3.04 -6.57
C SER A 644 34.58 -2.80 -5.51
N SER A 645 33.40 -2.31 -5.91
CA SER A 645 32.24 -2.06 -5.02
C SER A 645 31.71 -3.33 -4.37
N SER A 646 31.92 -4.51 -4.97
CA SER A 646 31.50 -5.80 -4.42
C SER A 646 32.20 -6.12 -3.10
N SER A 647 33.49 -5.79 -2.99
CA SER A 647 34.27 -5.98 -1.76
C SER A 647 33.78 -5.09 -0.62
N THR A 648 33.42 -3.83 -0.92
CA THR A 648 32.92 -2.86 0.05
C THR A 648 31.52 -3.24 0.57
N VAL A 649 30.60 -3.64 -0.31
CA VAL A 649 29.28 -4.15 0.07
C VAL A 649 29.43 -5.38 0.99
N GLN A 650 30.33 -6.29 0.64
CA GLN A 650 30.60 -7.48 1.46
C GLN A 650 31.22 -7.14 2.82
N ALA A 651 32.19 -6.22 2.88
CA ALA A 651 32.78 -5.77 4.14
C ALA A 651 31.72 -5.15 5.04
N TYR A 652 30.83 -4.31 4.48
CA TYR A 652 29.80 -3.65 5.27
C TYR A 652 28.76 -4.66 5.79
N ARG A 653 28.36 -5.63 4.97
CA ARG A 653 27.54 -6.77 5.40
C ARG A 653 28.17 -7.50 6.59
N LEU A 654 29.45 -7.84 6.51
CA LEU A 654 30.17 -8.53 7.59
C LEU A 654 30.23 -7.68 8.87
N LEU A 655 30.41 -6.37 8.74
CA LEU A 655 30.30 -5.43 9.86
C LEU A 655 28.91 -5.48 10.50
N THR A 656 27.84 -5.43 9.72
CA THR A 656 26.48 -5.45 10.28
C THR A 656 26.12 -6.77 10.97
N LEU A 657 26.65 -7.90 10.47
CA LEU A 657 26.53 -9.20 11.14
C LEU A 657 27.31 -9.23 12.46
N ALA A 658 28.50 -8.63 12.51
CA ALA A 658 29.26 -8.47 13.74
C ALA A 658 28.55 -7.54 14.74
N LEU A 659 27.95 -6.43 14.29
CA LEU A 659 27.13 -5.53 15.12
C LEU A 659 25.90 -6.24 15.71
N ALA A 660 25.34 -7.23 14.99
CA ALA A 660 24.26 -8.09 15.47
C ALA A 660 24.74 -9.21 16.43
N GLY A 661 26.02 -9.25 16.79
CA GLY A 661 26.60 -10.28 17.66
C GLY A 661 26.76 -11.65 16.98
N LYS A 662 26.75 -11.70 15.64
CA LYS A 662 26.92 -12.92 14.83
C LYS A 662 28.05 -12.77 13.80
N PRO A 663 29.30 -12.51 14.22
CA PRO A 663 30.42 -12.33 13.30
C PRO A 663 30.70 -13.60 12.48
N GLU A 664 30.85 -13.44 11.17
CA GLU A 664 31.15 -14.53 10.23
C GLU A 664 32.66 -14.57 9.94
N PHE A 665 33.46 -15.00 10.93
CA PHE A 665 34.93 -14.97 10.86
C PHE A 665 35.52 -15.65 9.62
N GLY A 666 34.93 -16.74 9.14
CA GLY A 666 35.37 -17.41 7.91
C GLY A 666 35.28 -16.50 6.68
N ALA A 667 34.15 -15.78 6.53
CA ALA A 667 33.96 -14.83 5.45
C ALA A 667 34.81 -13.56 5.65
N MET A 668 35.03 -13.12 6.89
CA MET A 668 35.92 -12.00 7.22
C MET A 668 37.39 -12.32 6.87
N ASN A 669 37.87 -13.52 7.20
CA ASN A 669 39.23 -13.96 6.87
C ASN A 669 39.39 -14.13 5.35
N ARG A 670 38.38 -14.67 4.66
CA ARG A 670 38.36 -14.79 3.20
C ARG A 670 38.47 -13.42 2.52
N LEU A 671 37.74 -12.41 3.02
CA LEU A 671 37.82 -11.05 2.48
C LEU A 671 39.16 -10.38 2.81
N ARG A 672 39.67 -10.58 4.04
CA ARG A 672 40.97 -10.04 4.47
C ARG A 672 42.12 -10.49 3.59
N ASN A 673 42.11 -11.76 3.20
CA ASN A 673 43.17 -12.36 2.38
C ASN A 673 42.91 -12.22 0.86
N SER A 674 41.96 -11.36 0.46
CA SER A 674 41.64 -11.08 -0.95
C SER A 674 42.62 -10.07 -1.53
N GLU A 675 43.14 -10.33 -2.73
CA GLU A 675 44.01 -9.40 -3.47
C GLU A 675 43.32 -8.09 -3.88
N GLN A 676 41.98 -8.01 -3.75
CA GLN A 676 41.16 -6.84 -4.08
C GLN A 676 40.45 -6.22 -2.87
N LEU A 677 41.03 -6.34 -1.68
CA LEU A 677 40.56 -5.57 -0.52
C LEU A 677 40.79 -4.07 -0.77
N THR A 678 39.73 -3.34 -1.13
CA THR A 678 39.81 -1.88 -1.28
C THR A 678 40.05 -1.22 0.07
N SER A 679 40.62 -0.01 0.06
CA SER A 679 40.81 0.77 1.29
C SER A 679 39.51 0.94 2.08
N GLU A 680 38.39 1.19 1.39
CA GLU A 680 37.09 1.34 2.05
C GLU A 680 36.55 0.02 2.62
N ALA A 681 36.65 -1.09 1.89
CA ALA A 681 36.31 -2.41 2.40
C ALA A 681 37.18 -2.75 3.63
N GLY A 682 38.46 -2.39 3.60
CA GLY A 682 39.38 -2.52 4.72
C GLY A 682 38.93 -1.77 5.98
N LEU A 683 38.38 -0.55 5.84
CA LEU A 683 37.83 0.22 6.97
C LEU A 683 36.65 -0.52 7.63
N PHE A 684 35.66 -0.96 6.85
CA PHE A 684 34.51 -1.69 7.38
C PHE A 684 34.92 -3.04 7.99
N LEU A 685 35.87 -3.73 7.38
CA LEU A 685 36.37 -5.00 7.87
C LEU A 685 37.18 -4.82 9.17
N ALA A 686 38.01 -3.78 9.27
CA ALA A 686 38.72 -3.42 10.50
C ALA A 686 37.74 -3.15 11.64
N HIS A 687 36.67 -2.41 11.36
CA HIS A 687 35.59 -2.16 12.33
C HIS A 687 34.94 -3.47 12.78
N ALA A 688 34.61 -4.36 11.83
CA ALA A 688 34.01 -5.66 12.12
C ALA A 688 34.90 -6.51 13.06
N TYR A 689 36.22 -6.55 12.81
CA TYR A 689 37.17 -7.23 13.70
C TYR A 689 37.22 -6.57 15.09
N ALA A 690 37.25 -5.23 15.14
CA ALA A 690 37.34 -4.47 16.39
C ALA A 690 36.17 -4.76 17.33
N ILE A 691 34.93 -4.67 16.84
CA ILE A 691 33.72 -4.96 17.65
C ILE A 691 33.57 -6.44 17.97
N SER A 692 34.20 -7.32 17.18
CA SER A 692 34.27 -8.76 17.44
C SER A 692 35.41 -9.15 18.38
N GLY A 693 36.10 -8.19 19.01
CA GLY A 693 37.16 -8.41 19.99
C GLY A 693 38.59 -8.53 19.44
N ASN A 694 38.79 -8.44 18.13
CA ASN A 694 40.08 -8.62 17.46
C ASN A 694 40.73 -7.27 17.09
N LYS A 695 41.04 -6.44 18.10
CA LYS A 695 41.55 -5.08 17.89
C LYS A 695 42.93 -5.01 17.23
N GLU A 696 43.76 -6.04 17.39
CA GLU A 696 45.09 -6.10 16.75
C GLU A 696 44.99 -6.22 15.24
N ILE A 697 44.14 -7.14 14.75
CA ILE A 697 43.84 -7.29 13.31
C ILE A 697 43.24 -6.00 12.76
N ALA A 698 42.37 -5.34 13.54
CA ALA A 698 41.82 -4.05 13.15
C ALA A 698 42.89 -2.97 12.98
N ARG A 699 43.87 -2.89 13.89
CA ARG A 699 45.01 -1.95 13.78
C ARG A 699 45.90 -2.25 12.59
N GLU A 700 46.17 -3.52 12.32
CA GLU A 700 46.95 -3.94 11.15
C GLU A 700 46.28 -3.49 9.85
N LEU A 701 44.98 -3.75 9.71
CA LEU A 701 44.19 -3.32 8.55
C LEU A 701 44.16 -1.80 8.40
N LEU A 702 44.02 -1.05 9.49
CA LEU A 702 44.07 0.42 9.46
C LEU A 702 45.45 0.93 9.03
N GLY A 703 46.53 0.29 9.48
CA GLY A 703 47.91 0.66 9.12
C GLY A 703 48.25 0.43 7.64
N GLN A 704 47.56 -0.51 6.99
CA GLN A 704 47.69 -0.75 5.55
C GLN A 704 47.00 0.33 4.69
N ILE A 705 46.13 1.15 5.28
CA ILE A 705 45.35 2.18 4.59
C ILE A 705 46.07 3.53 4.65
N THR A 706 46.99 3.74 3.70
CA THR A 706 47.88 4.91 3.69
C THR A 706 47.35 6.11 2.88
N ASN A 707 46.59 5.89 1.80
CA ASN A 707 46.08 6.98 0.93
C ASN A 707 44.57 6.86 0.67
N LEU A 708 43.79 7.81 1.19
CA LEU A 708 42.35 7.96 0.88
C LEU A 708 42.08 8.97 -0.25
N ASP A 709 43.01 9.89 -0.50
CA ASP A 709 42.76 11.10 -1.31
C ASP A 709 42.90 10.90 -2.83
N GLN A 710 43.43 9.75 -3.27
CA GLN A 710 43.63 9.44 -4.71
C GLN A 710 42.47 8.64 -5.34
N HIS A 711 41.46 8.24 -4.57
CA HIS A 711 40.37 7.41 -5.09
C HIS A 711 39.22 8.27 -5.66
N THR A 712 39.13 8.30 -6.99
CA THR A 712 37.95 8.79 -7.71
C THR A 712 36.98 7.64 -7.98
N GLU A 713 36.38 7.04 -6.95
CA GLU A 713 35.27 6.13 -7.22
C GLU A 713 34.01 6.97 -7.53
N THR A 714 33.41 6.71 -8.70
CA THR A 714 31.99 7.01 -8.92
C THR A 714 31.17 6.33 -7.82
N PRO A 715 30.16 7.00 -7.22
CA PRO A 715 29.42 6.43 -6.08
C PRO A 715 28.97 4.98 -6.28
N GLY A 716 28.57 4.63 -7.50
CA GLY A 716 28.30 3.24 -7.87
C GLY A 716 27.25 2.58 -6.98
N ILE A 717 27.41 1.27 -6.76
CA ILE A 717 26.49 0.49 -5.91
C ILE A 717 26.76 0.75 -4.42
N SER A 718 28.01 1.00 -4.05
CA SER A 718 28.39 1.22 -2.65
C SER A 718 28.11 2.63 -2.16
N LEU A 719 27.68 3.56 -3.01
CA LEU A 719 27.47 4.99 -2.71
C LEU A 719 28.72 5.71 -2.17
N SER A 720 29.91 5.30 -2.64
CA SER A 720 31.19 5.76 -2.10
C SER A 720 31.54 7.19 -2.45
N SER A 721 32.27 7.85 -1.54
CA SER A 721 32.91 9.12 -1.77
C SER A 721 34.12 9.31 -0.85
N ALA A 722 35.05 10.18 -1.23
CA ALA A 722 36.24 10.48 -0.44
C ALA A 722 35.90 10.99 0.97
N LEU A 723 34.91 11.89 1.09
CA LEU A 723 34.48 12.41 2.39
C LEU A 723 33.88 11.29 3.26
N ARG A 724 33.07 10.40 2.67
CA ARG A 724 32.52 9.26 3.40
C ARG A 724 33.62 8.35 3.92
N MET A 725 34.61 8.02 3.09
CA MET A 725 35.74 7.17 3.49
C MET A 725 36.53 7.80 4.64
N GLN A 726 36.78 9.11 4.60
CA GLN A 726 37.42 9.84 5.70
C GLN A 726 36.58 9.76 6.99
N ALA A 727 35.27 9.95 6.89
CA ALA A 727 34.36 9.84 8.02
C ALA A 727 34.34 8.42 8.62
N VAL A 728 34.23 7.39 7.78
CA VAL A 728 34.32 5.99 8.25
C VAL A 728 35.68 5.73 8.91
N LYS A 729 36.79 6.22 8.34
CA LYS A 729 38.13 6.09 8.95
C LYS A 729 38.17 6.71 10.34
N LEU A 730 37.64 7.92 10.51
CA LEU A 730 37.56 8.57 11.83
C LEU A 730 36.74 7.73 12.81
N PHE A 731 35.54 7.32 12.39
CA PHE A 731 34.62 6.51 13.20
C PHE A 731 35.31 5.24 13.72
N VAL A 732 36.03 4.52 12.84
CA VAL A 732 36.71 3.28 13.20
C VAL A 732 37.95 3.54 14.05
N LYS A 733 38.77 4.55 13.72
CA LYS A 733 39.97 4.89 14.50
C LYS A 733 39.62 5.20 15.96
N VAL A 734 38.55 5.95 16.21
CA VAL A 734 38.10 6.28 17.57
C VAL A 734 37.80 5.03 18.41
N GLN A 735 37.33 3.95 17.79
CA GLN A 735 37.01 2.70 18.50
C GLN A 735 38.21 1.76 18.67
N VAL A 736 39.25 1.92 17.83
CA VAL A 736 40.39 0.99 17.71
C VAL A 736 41.68 1.54 18.33
N SER A 737 41.97 2.84 18.19
CA SER A 737 43.21 3.49 18.64
C SER A 737 42.97 4.82 19.37
N GLY A 738 43.86 5.15 20.32
CA GLY A 738 43.87 6.40 21.10
C GLY A 738 44.77 7.50 20.51
N GLU A 739 44.96 7.51 19.18
CA GLU A 739 45.84 8.46 18.48
C GLU A 739 45.17 9.84 18.34
N GLU A 740 45.09 10.55 19.45
CA GLU A 740 44.31 11.78 19.56
C GLU A 740 44.68 12.88 18.57
N LYS A 741 45.97 13.02 18.22
CA LYS A 741 46.41 14.06 17.27
C LYS A 741 45.91 13.81 15.85
N GLU A 742 45.99 12.58 15.37
CA GLU A 742 45.53 12.24 14.02
C GLU A 742 44.01 12.25 13.92
N ASN A 743 43.32 11.75 14.95
CA ASN A 743 41.87 11.80 15.03
C ASN A 743 41.36 13.25 15.03
N PHE A 744 42.06 14.16 15.71
CA PHE A 744 41.75 15.60 15.69
C PHE A 744 41.89 16.20 14.29
N VAL A 745 42.98 15.90 13.56
CA VAL A 745 43.19 16.41 12.20
C VAL A 745 42.08 15.94 11.27
N LEU A 746 41.75 14.64 11.31
CA LEU A 746 40.70 14.08 10.48
C LEU A 746 39.31 14.65 10.83
N ALA A 747 39.02 14.82 12.12
CA ALA A 747 37.79 15.47 12.57
C ALA A 747 37.71 16.91 12.06
N ARG A 748 38.79 17.69 12.15
CA ARG A 748 38.87 19.06 11.63
C ARG A 748 38.60 19.09 10.12
N ASP A 749 39.26 18.24 9.34
CA ASP A 749 39.15 18.25 7.88
C ASP A 749 37.73 17.90 7.41
N ILE A 750 37.09 16.92 8.04
CA ILE A 750 35.66 16.61 7.82
C ILE A 750 34.77 17.82 8.16
N SER A 751 35.07 18.49 9.27
CA SER A 751 34.33 19.67 9.73
C SER A 751 34.40 20.83 8.74
N GLU A 752 35.57 21.05 8.15
CA GLU A 752 35.79 22.08 7.12
C GLU A 752 34.95 21.81 5.87
N VAL A 753 34.87 20.55 5.42
CA VAL A 753 34.02 20.18 4.28
C VAL A 753 32.54 20.36 4.60
N LEU A 754 32.08 19.94 5.79
CA LEU A 754 30.69 20.12 6.21
C LEU A 754 30.28 21.60 6.29
N ARG A 755 31.19 22.49 6.65
CA ARG A 755 30.97 23.95 6.72
C ARG A 755 31.02 24.64 5.34
N SER A 756 31.61 24.00 4.34
CA SER A 756 31.73 24.57 3.00
C SER A 756 30.39 24.64 2.25
N GLU A 757 30.30 25.48 1.22
CA GLU A 757 29.15 25.54 0.30
C GLU A 757 29.10 24.39 -0.72
N ARG A 758 30.00 23.39 -0.58
CA ARG A 758 29.95 22.18 -1.40
C ARG A 758 28.62 21.46 -1.15
N LYS A 759 27.93 21.10 -2.24
CA LYS A 759 26.80 20.17 -2.19
C LYS A 759 27.30 18.78 -1.80
N LEU A 760 26.70 18.21 -0.76
CA LEU A 760 27.04 16.89 -0.23
C LEU A 760 25.84 15.96 -0.40
N CYS A 761 26.09 14.67 -0.60
CA CYS A 761 25.02 13.69 -0.63
C CYS A 761 24.62 13.23 0.78
N THR A 762 23.50 12.52 0.88
CA THR A 762 22.95 12.03 2.14
C THR A 762 23.92 11.11 2.89
N GLN A 763 24.64 10.23 2.19
CA GLN A 763 25.67 9.34 2.75
C GLN A 763 26.86 10.10 3.34
N GLU A 764 27.36 11.11 2.62
CA GLU A 764 28.47 11.95 3.07
C GLU A 764 28.14 12.65 4.37
N ILE A 765 26.94 13.25 4.43
CA ILE A 765 26.49 13.95 5.61
C ILE A 765 26.30 12.97 6.77
N ALA A 766 25.53 11.89 6.58
CA ALA A 766 25.21 10.96 7.66
C ALA A 766 26.46 10.33 8.29
N TRP A 767 27.40 9.84 7.48
CA TRP A 767 28.66 9.26 7.99
C TRP A 767 29.54 10.29 8.68
N SER A 768 29.63 11.52 8.15
CA SER A 768 30.41 12.57 8.78
C SER A 768 29.85 12.93 10.16
N LEU A 769 28.52 13.04 10.28
CA LEU A 769 27.87 13.29 11.58
C LEU A 769 28.06 12.11 12.55
N LEU A 770 27.99 10.88 12.08
CA LEU A 770 28.29 9.67 12.88
C LEU A 770 29.73 9.67 13.41
N ALA A 771 30.69 9.97 12.54
CA ALA A 771 32.11 9.98 12.88
C ALA A 771 32.45 11.06 13.91
N LEU A 772 31.92 12.27 13.71
CA LEU A 772 32.07 13.37 14.64
C LEU A 772 31.37 13.09 15.98
N HIS A 773 30.22 12.40 15.96
CA HIS A 773 29.59 11.90 17.18
C HIS A 773 30.50 10.98 17.97
N ALA A 774 30.98 9.92 17.33
CA ALA A 774 31.87 8.97 17.98
C ALA A 774 33.13 9.66 18.52
N TYR A 775 33.70 10.60 17.77
CA TYR A 775 34.87 11.36 18.19
C TYR A 775 34.60 12.23 19.41
N LEU A 776 33.45 12.90 19.52
CA LEU A 776 33.16 13.85 20.59
C LEU A 776 32.54 13.23 21.85
N ASP A 777 31.91 12.05 21.72
CA ASP A 777 31.22 11.39 22.82
C ASP A 777 32.15 11.12 24.02
N GLY A 778 31.69 11.48 25.22
CA GLY A 778 32.44 11.31 26.47
C GLY A 778 33.64 12.26 26.71
N ARG A 779 33.94 13.22 25.82
CA ARG A 779 35.08 14.14 25.97
C ARG A 779 34.72 15.43 26.70
N LYS A 780 35.48 15.79 27.75
CA LYS A 780 35.36 17.08 28.47
C LYS A 780 35.98 18.27 27.72
N THR A 781 36.85 18.03 26.75
CA THR A 781 37.57 19.05 25.96
C THR A 781 36.74 19.61 24.79
N GLY A 782 35.42 19.70 24.97
CA GLY A 782 34.48 20.16 23.95
C GLY A 782 33.30 20.96 24.50
N TYR A 783 33.18 21.17 25.81
CA TYR A 783 32.09 22.00 26.36
C TYR A 783 32.11 23.40 25.77
N LEU A 784 30.93 23.93 25.46
CA LEU A 784 30.79 25.28 24.97
C LEU A 784 31.25 26.28 26.04
N PRO A 785 32.28 27.12 25.76
CA PRO A 785 32.68 28.14 26.70
C PRO A 785 31.54 29.11 26.99
N GLU A 786 31.49 29.65 28.20
CA GLU A 786 30.45 30.61 28.60
C GLU A 786 30.50 31.86 27.72
N PHE A 787 29.34 32.27 27.21
CA PHE A 787 29.18 33.47 26.38
C PHE A 787 27.87 34.19 26.71
N SER A 788 27.79 35.47 26.36
CA SER A 788 26.56 36.24 26.51
C SER A 788 25.89 36.42 25.14
N PHE A 789 24.60 36.15 25.07
CA PHE A 789 23.76 36.38 23.90
C PHE A 789 22.76 37.50 24.18
N SER A 790 22.64 38.48 23.28
CA SER A 790 21.72 39.61 23.45
C SER A 790 20.90 39.87 22.20
N ILE A 791 19.59 40.06 22.38
CA ILE A 791 18.63 40.50 21.37
C ILE A 791 18.01 41.82 21.86
N ASP A 792 18.09 42.88 21.06
CA ASP A 792 17.48 44.18 21.33
C ASP A 792 17.76 44.71 22.76
N GLY A 793 18.99 44.49 23.24
CA GLY A 793 19.47 44.92 24.54
C GLY A 793 19.19 43.97 25.70
N LYS A 794 18.37 42.93 25.53
CA LYS A 794 18.13 41.89 26.54
C LYS A 794 19.21 40.82 26.46
N SER A 795 20.18 40.88 27.37
CA SER A 795 21.30 39.93 27.45
C SER A 795 20.97 38.71 28.31
N ARG A 796 21.43 37.53 27.90
CA ARG A 796 21.38 36.27 28.65
C ARG A 796 22.77 35.64 28.67
N GLN A 797 23.19 35.16 29.83
CA GLN A 797 24.40 34.34 29.95
C GLN A 797 24.06 32.91 29.54
N ILE A 798 24.85 32.32 28.65
CA ILE A 798 24.66 30.95 28.18
C ILE A 798 25.80 30.09 28.74
N LYS A 799 25.39 29.04 29.44
CA LYS A 799 26.24 27.95 29.89
C LYS A 799 25.65 26.65 29.37
N SER A 800 26.46 25.84 28.71
CA SER A 800 26.01 24.59 28.11
C SER A 800 26.98 23.48 28.45
N ASP A 801 26.44 22.35 28.91
CA ASP A 801 27.19 21.10 29.07
C ASP A 801 27.32 20.35 27.72
N PHE A 802 26.94 20.99 26.61
CA PHE A 802 27.04 20.46 25.25
C PHE A 802 28.02 21.29 24.42
N PRO A 803 28.64 20.70 23.37
CA PRO A 803 29.60 21.39 22.52
C PRO A 803 28.99 22.44 21.58
N VAL A 804 27.68 22.37 21.38
CA VAL A 804 26.93 23.24 20.47
C VAL A 804 25.73 23.83 21.19
N TRP A 805 25.47 25.11 20.96
CA TRP A 805 24.24 25.78 21.35
C TRP A 805 23.58 26.42 20.13
N THR A 806 22.26 26.35 20.08
CA THR A 806 21.48 26.79 18.92
C THR A 806 20.36 27.73 19.33
N TYR A 807 20.07 28.70 18.49
CA TYR A 807 18.95 29.61 18.67
C TYR A 807 18.26 29.89 17.34
N THR A 808 16.99 29.46 17.21
CA THR A 808 16.16 29.77 16.04
C THR A 808 15.49 31.11 16.23
N PHE A 809 15.61 32.00 15.25
CA PHE A 809 14.92 33.28 15.23
C PHE A 809 13.51 33.07 14.67
N THR A 810 12.49 33.21 15.52
CA THR A 810 11.07 32.93 15.16
C THR A 810 10.25 34.19 14.84
N GLU A 811 10.81 35.39 15.06
CA GLU A 811 10.13 36.67 14.86
C GLU A 811 11.09 37.71 14.26
N LYS A 812 10.60 38.92 14.01
CA LYS A 812 11.40 40.03 13.49
C LYS A 812 12.39 40.48 14.56
N VAL A 813 13.66 40.12 14.40
CA VAL A 813 14.71 40.38 15.40
C VAL A 813 15.53 41.59 14.95
N GLY A 814 15.71 42.56 15.86
CA GLY A 814 16.52 43.74 15.59
C GLY A 814 18.01 43.49 15.77
N LYS A 815 18.66 44.29 16.63
CA LYS A 815 20.11 44.22 16.84
C LYS A 815 20.44 43.02 17.72
N THR A 816 21.19 42.07 17.18
CA THR A 816 21.62 40.86 17.90
C THR A 816 23.12 40.91 18.14
N SER A 817 23.61 40.41 19.28
CA SER A 817 25.05 40.29 19.54
C SER A 817 25.42 39.06 20.35
N VAL A 818 26.63 38.56 20.10
CA VAL A 818 27.29 37.50 20.86
C VAL A 818 28.57 38.07 21.46
N PHE A 819 28.75 37.94 22.76
CA PHE A 819 29.95 38.35 23.48
C PHE A 819 30.65 37.12 24.05
N ASN A 820 31.92 36.92 23.68
CA ASN A 820 32.72 35.82 24.19
C ASN A 820 33.32 36.19 25.55
N SER A 821 32.72 35.70 26.63
CA SER A 821 33.22 35.88 28.01
C SER A 821 34.29 34.86 28.41
N SER A 822 34.72 34.00 27.50
CA SER A 822 35.65 32.91 27.79
C SER A 822 37.08 33.20 27.31
N LYS A 823 38.01 32.30 27.65
CA LYS A 823 39.42 32.34 27.22
C LYS A 823 39.69 31.58 25.91
N ALA A 824 38.67 30.96 25.32
CA ALA A 824 38.78 30.22 24.06
C ALA A 824 37.96 30.91 22.97
N PRO A 825 38.36 30.85 21.68
CA PRO A 825 37.55 31.41 20.61
C PRO A 825 36.21 30.66 20.48
N LEU A 826 35.18 31.38 20.03
CA LEU A 826 33.87 30.82 19.71
C LEU A 826 33.63 30.87 18.20
N TYR A 827 33.08 29.80 17.64
CA TYR A 827 32.64 29.77 16.26
C TYR A 827 31.13 30.04 16.22
N VAL A 828 30.72 31.06 15.48
CA VAL A 828 29.32 31.45 15.35
C VAL A 828 28.90 31.32 13.88
N ASN A 829 27.93 30.44 13.62
CA ASN A 829 27.36 30.22 12.31
C ASN A 829 25.93 30.80 12.27
N LEU A 830 25.65 31.64 11.30
CA LEU A 830 24.30 32.09 10.98
C LEU A 830 23.83 31.36 9.74
N VAL A 831 22.88 30.45 9.91
CA VAL A 831 22.30 29.62 8.86
C VAL A 831 20.93 30.19 8.50
N ARG A 832 20.73 30.56 7.24
CA ARG A 832 19.44 30.99 6.71
C ARG A 832 18.96 29.98 5.69
N THR A 833 17.78 29.42 5.90
CA THR A 833 17.13 28.47 5.01
C THR A 833 15.87 29.12 4.44
N PHE A 834 15.76 29.20 3.12
CA PHE A 834 14.66 29.85 2.43
C PHE A 834 14.31 29.20 1.09
N ARG A 835 13.17 29.56 0.52
CA ARG A 835 12.79 29.16 -0.86
C ARG A 835 12.60 30.43 -1.70
N PRO A 836 13.26 30.54 -2.87
CA PRO A 836 13.03 31.67 -3.78
C PRO A 836 11.56 31.80 -4.11
N GLN A 837 11.03 33.02 -4.08
CA GLN A 837 9.62 33.27 -4.42
C GLN A 837 9.40 33.11 -5.93
N PRO A 838 8.19 32.71 -6.38
CA PRO A 838 7.84 32.66 -7.79
C PRO A 838 8.20 33.96 -8.54
N GLY A 839 9.02 33.84 -9.59
CA GLY A 839 9.53 34.97 -10.38
C GLY A 839 10.90 35.51 -9.95
N GLU A 840 11.45 35.08 -8.81
CA GLU A 840 12.86 35.31 -8.50
C GLU A 840 13.75 34.44 -9.41
N LYS A 841 14.87 34.98 -9.87
CA LYS A 841 15.71 34.35 -10.89
C LYS A 841 16.43 33.13 -10.31
N VAL A 842 15.96 31.94 -10.65
CA VAL A 842 16.73 30.69 -10.56
C VAL A 842 17.44 30.52 -11.89
N GLU A 843 18.77 30.63 -11.91
CA GLU A 843 19.53 30.56 -13.17
C GLU A 843 19.55 29.13 -13.72
N ALA A 844 19.44 29.02 -15.04
CA ALA A 844 19.67 27.76 -15.73
C ALA A 844 21.08 27.26 -15.41
N SER A 845 21.21 25.98 -15.09
CA SER A 845 22.51 25.37 -14.83
C SER A 845 22.62 24.04 -15.56
N SER A 846 23.83 23.71 -15.99
CA SER A 846 24.14 22.50 -16.72
C SER A 846 25.56 22.10 -16.32
N ASN A 847 25.67 21.06 -15.49
CA ASN A 847 26.95 20.51 -15.06
C ASN A 847 26.91 18.99 -15.19
N GLY A 848 27.59 18.46 -16.21
CA GLY A 848 27.63 17.01 -16.47
C GLY A 848 26.35 16.42 -17.07
N LEU A 849 25.24 17.15 -17.14
CA LEU A 849 24.00 16.73 -17.79
C LEU A 849 23.48 17.83 -18.73
N THR A 850 22.82 17.47 -19.81
CA THR A 850 21.95 18.39 -20.55
C THR A 850 20.49 18.07 -20.27
N LEU A 851 19.64 19.09 -20.23
CA LEU A 851 18.22 18.97 -19.94
C LEU A 851 17.43 19.80 -20.96
N SER A 852 16.46 19.17 -21.62
CA SER A 852 15.51 19.84 -22.52
C SER A 852 14.09 19.49 -22.12
N VAL A 853 13.24 20.51 -21.98
CA VAL A 853 11.81 20.35 -21.66
C VAL A 853 10.99 20.91 -22.81
N LYS A 854 10.17 20.07 -23.44
CA LYS A 854 9.31 20.41 -24.57
C LYS A 854 7.86 20.05 -24.25
N TYR A 855 6.93 20.76 -24.87
CA TYR A 855 5.49 20.58 -24.66
C TYR A 855 4.83 20.27 -25.99
N PHE A 856 4.00 19.24 -26.01
CA PHE A 856 3.29 18.78 -27.21
C PHE A 856 1.80 18.69 -26.94
N SER A 857 0.98 19.23 -27.82
CA SER A 857 -0.48 19.09 -27.78
C SER A 857 -0.92 17.64 -28.00
N SER A 858 -2.21 17.33 -27.80
CA SER A 858 -2.75 15.98 -28.05
C SER A 858 -2.58 15.47 -29.50
N ASP A 859 -2.40 16.37 -30.48
CA ASP A 859 -2.05 16.04 -31.87
C ASP A 859 -0.53 15.99 -32.11
N ASN A 860 0.28 15.90 -31.05
CA ASN A 860 1.74 15.82 -31.05
C ASN A 860 2.47 17.01 -31.70
N LYS A 861 1.86 18.20 -31.72
CA LYS A 861 2.52 19.42 -32.21
C LYS A 861 3.22 20.16 -31.07
N PRO A 862 4.47 20.62 -31.26
CA PRO A 862 5.17 21.39 -30.24
C PRO A 862 4.49 22.76 -30.03
N PHE A 863 4.37 23.21 -28.78
CA PHE A 863 3.81 24.52 -28.45
C PHE A 863 4.49 25.14 -27.21
N HIS A 864 4.24 26.44 -26.98
CA HIS A 864 4.70 27.13 -25.79
C HIS A 864 3.59 27.20 -24.73
N PRO A 865 3.82 26.68 -23.52
CA PRO A 865 2.77 26.56 -22.49
C PRO A 865 2.55 27.84 -21.67
N GLN A 866 2.89 29.03 -22.19
CA GLN A 866 2.65 30.29 -21.48
C GLN A 866 1.16 30.64 -21.40
N LYS A 867 0.37 30.17 -22.36
CA LYS A 867 -1.07 30.37 -22.41
C LYS A 867 -1.76 29.11 -22.95
N ILE A 868 -2.63 28.52 -22.15
CA ILE A 868 -3.27 27.22 -22.45
C ILE A 868 -4.78 27.32 -22.24
N LEU A 869 -5.55 26.73 -23.13
CA LEU A 869 -7.00 26.64 -23.01
C LEU A 869 -7.39 25.68 -21.86
N GLN A 870 -8.33 26.07 -21.01
CA GLN A 870 -8.85 25.21 -19.95
C GLN A 870 -9.43 23.92 -20.54
N GLY A 871 -9.10 22.79 -19.93
CA GLY A 871 -9.53 21.46 -20.35
C GLY A 871 -8.66 20.82 -21.44
N SER A 872 -7.62 21.51 -21.93
CA SER A 872 -6.69 20.90 -22.90
C SER A 872 -5.80 19.85 -22.24
N ASP A 873 -5.74 18.68 -22.88
CA ASP A 873 -4.71 17.67 -22.64
C ASP A 873 -3.47 17.97 -23.46
N PHE A 874 -2.30 17.70 -22.89
CA PHE A 874 -1.01 17.84 -23.56
C PHE A 874 0.02 16.93 -22.88
N SER A 875 1.20 16.81 -23.49
CA SER A 875 2.32 16.07 -22.93
C SER A 875 3.53 16.97 -22.69
N ILE A 876 4.25 16.69 -21.61
CA ILE A 876 5.55 17.27 -21.28
C ILE A 876 6.59 16.21 -21.58
N GLN A 877 7.52 16.52 -22.47
CA GLN A 877 8.65 15.69 -22.80
C GLN A 877 9.90 16.26 -22.17
N VAL A 878 10.56 15.46 -21.33
CA VAL A 878 11.84 15.79 -20.71
C VAL A 878 12.92 14.89 -21.29
N VAL A 879 13.92 15.49 -21.92
CA VAL A 879 15.08 14.80 -22.50
C VAL A 879 16.31 15.11 -21.66
N VAL A 880 17.00 14.06 -21.21
CA VAL A 880 18.21 14.14 -20.40
C VAL A 880 19.35 13.40 -21.08
N THR A 881 20.50 14.05 -21.24
CA THR A 881 21.73 13.42 -21.78
C THR A 881 22.87 13.53 -20.78
N ASN A 882 23.64 12.46 -20.59
CA ASN A 882 24.80 12.44 -19.72
C ASN A 882 26.08 12.85 -20.47
N ILE A 883 26.63 14.01 -20.11
CA ILE A 883 27.87 14.58 -20.68
C ILE A 883 29.00 14.66 -19.64
N SER A 884 28.83 14.04 -18.47
CA SER A 884 29.77 14.15 -17.34
C SER A 884 31.04 13.32 -17.48
N GLY A 885 31.09 12.41 -18.46
CA GLY A 885 32.17 11.43 -18.61
C GLY A 885 32.11 10.28 -17.59
N LYS A 886 31.09 10.23 -16.71
CA LYS A 886 30.89 9.19 -15.70
C LYS A 886 29.46 8.65 -15.75
N PRO A 887 29.22 7.35 -15.52
CA PRO A 887 27.86 6.82 -15.45
C PRO A 887 27.11 7.42 -14.25
N MET A 888 25.82 7.70 -14.42
CA MET A 888 24.92 8.15 -13.37
C MET A 888 24.01 6.99 -12.98
N GLU A 889 24.26 6.38 -11.82
CA GLU A 889 23.51 5.20 -11.35
C GLU A 889 22.23 5.56 -10.59
N HIS A 890 22.13 6.79 -10.09
CA HIS A 890 21.09 7.22 -9.16
C HIS A 890 20.51 8.59 -9.56
N GLY A 891 20.12 8.72 -10.82
CA GLY A 891 19.51 9.94 -11.34
C GLY A 891 18.12 10.17 -10.78
N ALA A 892 17.82 11.42 -10.44
CA ALA A 892 16.50 11.87 -10.03
C ALA A 892 16.06 13.05 -10.91
N LEU A 893 14.95 12.88 -11.63
CA LEU A 893 14.26 13.95 -12.35
C LEU A 893 13.07 14.42 -11.52
N ASN A 894 13.05 15.71 -11.21
CA ASN A 894 12.00 16.40 -10.48
C ASN A 894 11.19 17.28 -11.43
N LEU A 895 9.98 16.84 -11.77
CA LEU A 895 9.01 17.58 -12.56
C LEU A 895 7.83 17.99 -11.67
N ILE A 896 7.85 19.23 -11.18
CA ILE A 896 6.73 19.82 -10.46
C ILE A 896 5.87 20.61 -11.45
N LEU A 897 4.55 20.49 -11.34
CA LEU A 897 3.57 21.17 -12.17
C LEU A 897 3.02 22.42 -11.46
N PRO A 898 2.56 23.43 -12.21
CA PRO A 898 1.78 24.54 -11.67
C PRO A 898 0.45 24.01 -11.11
N SER A 899 -0.08 24.68 -10.09
CA SER A 899 -1.30 24.24 -9.39
C SER A 899 -2.54 24.13 -10.30
N GLY A 900 -2.56 24.87 -11.41
CA GLY A 900 -3.63 24.82 -12.41
C GLY A 900 -3.63 23.58 -13.30
N TRP A 901 -2.56 22.79 -13.29
CA TRP A 901 -2.40 21.59 -14.11
C TRP A 901 -2.54 20.32 -13.28
N GLN A 902 -3.01 19.24 -13.90
CA GLN A 902 -3.16 17.94 -13.25
C GLN A 902 -2.42 16.84 -14.02
N VAL A 903 -1.71 15.98 -13.29
CA VAL A 903 -1.08 14.79 -13.85
C VAL A 903 -2.17 13.79 -14.27
N LEU A 904 -2.09 13.31 -15.51
CA LEU A 904 -2.91 12.21 -15.99
C LEU A 904 -2.15 10.90 -15.76
N ASN A 905 -2.48 10.19 -14.68
CA ASN A 905 -1.81 8.96 -14.31
C ASN A 905 -2.33 7.76 -15.14
N THR A 906 -1.52 7.32 -16.11
CA THR A 906 -1.85 6.24 -17.04
C THR A 906 -1.89 4.84 -16.40
N ARG A 907 -1.35 4.66 -15.18
CA ARG A 907 -1.39 3.38 -14.43
C ARG A 907 -2.79 2.89 -14.13
N PHE A 908 -3.75 3.80 -13.94
CA PHE A 908 -5.12 3.42 -13.61
C PHE A 908 -5.90 2.85 -14.79
N ASN A 909 -5.47 3.16 -16.02
CA ASN A 909 -6.18 2.79 -17.24
C ASN A 909 -5.44 1.70 -18.05
N ASN A 910 -4.34 1.14 -17.52
CA ASN A 910 -3.44 0.23 -18.25
C ASN A 910 -2.96 0.79 -19.60
N GLU A 911 -2.78 2.12 -19.68
CA GLU A 911 -2.28 2.82 -20.88
C GLU A 911 -0.78 3.17 -20.76
N GLU A 912 -0.03 2.46 -19.92
CA GLU A 912 1.41 2.69 -19.82
C GLU A 912 2.13 2.24 -21.10
N ASP A 913 2.89 3.16 -21.70
CA ASP A 913 3.80 2.85 -22.79
C ASP A 913 5.00 2.07 -22.23
N GLU A 914 5.09 0.77 -22.55
CA GLU A 914 6.16 -0.10 -22.08
C GLU A 914 7.57 0.45 -22.40
N SER A 915 7.72 1.21 -23.49
CA SER A 915 9.01 1.81 -23.85
C SER A 915 9.43 2.92 -22.87
N GLN A 916 8.46 3.66 -22.32
CA GLN A 916 8.70 4.67 -21.30
C GLN A 916 9.02 4.03 -19.95
N VAL A 917 8.34 2.94 -19.60
CA VAL A 917 8.57 2.22 -18.34
C VAL A 917 9.99 1.65 -18.25
N ARG A 918 10.59 1.26 -19.39
CA ARG A 918 11.99 0.78 -19.45
C ARG A 918 13.03 1.88 -19.20
N ASN A 919 12.66 3.16 -19.33
CA ASN A 919 13.61 4.26 -19.19
C ASN A 919 13.91 4.61 -17.72
N PHE A 920 13.07 4.20 -16.76
CA PHE A 920 13.25 4.49 -15.34
C PHE A 920 13.22 3.24 -14.47
N THR A 921 13.85 3.33 -13.30
CA THR A 921 13.89 2.29 -12.27
C THR A 921 12.67 2.39 -11.36
N TRP A 922 12.26 3.61 -11.02
CA TRP A 922 11.11 3.88 -10.16
C TRP A 922 10.54 5.27 -10.46
N GLN A 923 9.25 5.47 -10.20
CA GLN A 923 8.60 6.76 -10.41
C GLN A 923 7.46 6.99 -9.40
N ASP A 924 7.54 8.12 -8.70
CA ASP A 924 6.55 8.62 -7.74
C ASP A 924 5.66 9.66 -8.44
N ILE A 925 4.38 9.35 -8.62
CA ILE A 925 3.39 10.26 -9.18
C ILE A 925 2.52 10.79 -8.04
N ARG A 926 2.64 12.08 -7.75
CA ARG A 926 1.83 12.78 -6.75
C ARG A 926 0.85 13.72 -7.43
N ASP A 927 0.07 14.43 -6.63
CA ASP A 927 -0.97 15.35 -7.08
C ASP A 927 -0.47 16.44 -8.05
N ASP A 928 0.75 16.92 -7.85
CA ASP A 928 1.29 18.12 -8.47
C ASP A 928 2.73 17.95 -8.97
N ARG A 929 3.27 16.74 -8.93
CA ARG A 929 4.65 16.46 -9.33
C ARG A 929 4.86 15.01 -9.66
N VAL A 930 5.90 14.77 -10.44
CA VAL A 930 6.41 13.45 -10.74
C VAL A 930 7.91 13.42 -10.48
N TYR A 931 8.32 12.49 -9.62
CA TYR A 931 9.72 12.15 -9.43
C TYR A 931 10.04 10.90 -10.22
N THR A 932 11.01 10.97 -11.13
CA THR A 932 11.42 9.84 -11.98
C THR A 932 12.87 9.50 -11.68
N TYR A 933 13.14 8.24 -11.33
CA TYR A 933 14.47 7.78 -10.91
C TYR A 933 15.02 6.78 -11.91
N PHE A 934 16.25 7.00 -12.36
CA PHE A 934 16.79 6.27 -13.51
C PHE A 934 18.32 6.23 -13.50
N ARG A 935 18.84 5.27 -14.28
CA ARG A 935 20.27 5.19 -14.62
C ARG A 935 20.53 5.85 -15.97
N LEU A 936 21.70 6.46 -16.14
CA LEU A 936 22.12 7.07 -17.40
C LEU A 936 23.62 6.86 -17.62
N SER A 937 23.95 6.03 -18.60
CA SER A 937 25.33 5.72 -19.02
C SER A 937 26.00 6.94 -19.65
N VAL A 938 27.32 6.91 -19.79
CA VAL A 938 28.08 8.01 -20.43
C VAL A 938 27.62 8.18 -21.88
N GLY A 939 27.22 9.40 -22.26
CA GLY A 939 26.71 9.72 -23.59
C GLY A 939 25.27 9.25 -23.87
N GLU A 940 24.65 8.49 -22.95
CA GLU A 940 23.28 8.03 -23.11
C GLU A 940 22.29 9.19 -23.00
N THR A 941 21.21 9.11 -23.78
CA THR A 941 20.08 10.05 -23.72
C THR A 941 18.81 9.28 -23.40
N LYS A 942 18.03 9.79 -22.44
CA LYS A 942 16.71 9.26 -22.09
C LYS A 942 15.63 10.32 -22.22
N THR A 943 14.45 9.88 -22.62
CA THR A 943 13.27 10.72 -22.79
C THR A 943 12.16 10.22 -21.88
N PHE A 944 11.56 11.15 -21.15
CA PHE A 944 10.43 10.92 -20.25
C PHE A 944 9.24 11.75 -20.71
N ASN A 945 8.13 11.09 -21.03
CA ASN A 945 6.89 11.74 -21.41
C ASN A 945 5.87 11.69 -20.27
N MET A 946 5.21 12.81 -19.99
CA MET A 946 4.18 12.93 -18.97
C MET A 946 2.92 13.56 -19.58
N LYS A 947 1.76 12.90 -19.43
CA LYS A 947 0.46 13.44 -19.85
C LYS A 947 -0.11 14.35 -18.75
N VAL A 948 -0.61 15.51 -19.13
CA VAL A 948 -1.08 16.57 -18.23
C VAL A 948 -2.35 17.21 -18.79
N ASN A 949 -3.26 17.62 -17.91
CA ASN A 949 -4.45 18.41 -18.25
C ASN A 949 -4.38 19.83 -17.63
N ALA A 950 -4.75 20.85 -18.40
CA ALA A 950 -4.88 22.23 -17.91
C ALA A 950 -6.26 22.44 -17.26
N SER A 951 -6.44 22.04 -16.00
CA SER A 951 -7.77 21.88 -15.39
C SER A 951 -8.38 23.16 -14.81
N PHE A 952 -7.58 24.03 -14.18
CA PHE A 952 -8.11 25.20 -13.46
C PHE A 952 -7.73 26.49 -14.15
N ARG A 953 -8.72 27.37 -14.36
CA ARG A 953 -8.51 28.71 -14.93
C ARG A 953 -7.75 29.59 -13.93
N GLY A 954 -6.73 30.30 -14.41
CA GLY A 954 -5.92 31.16 -13.57
C GLY A 954 -4.54 31.47 -14.13
N ARG A 955 -3.72 32.13 -13.32
CA ARG A 955 -2.31 32.40 -13.57
C ARG A 955 -1.49 31.69 -12.51
N PHE A 956 -0.60 30.82 -12.96
CA PHE A 956 0.14 29.89 -12.12
C PHE A 956 1.63 29.95 -12.43
N PHE A 957 2.46 29.46 -11.50
CA PHE A 957 3.90 29.40 -11.70
C PHE A 957 4.35 27.98 -12.03
N MET A 958 4.89 27.76 -13.23
CA MET A 958 5.60 26.54 -13.60
C MET A 958 6.97 26.56 -12.91
N PRO A 959 7.25 25.64 -11.97
CA PRO A 959 8.52 25.60 -11.26
C PRO A 959 9.67 25.14 -12.17
N ALA A 960 10.90 25.31 -11.69
CA ALA A 960 12.07 24.80 -12.39
C ALA A 960 12.04 23.27 -12.46
N VAL A 961 12.48 22.71 -13.59
CA VAL A 961 12.70 21.26 -13.75
C VAL A 961 14.15 20.98 -13.42
N LEU A 962 14.39 20.07 -12.47
CA LEU A 962 15.72 19.71 -11.98
C LEU A 962 15.98 18.23 -12.28
N VAL A 963 17.17 17.94 -12.79
CA VAL A 963 17.73 16.59 -12.82
C VAL A 963 19.08 16.59 -12.11
N GLU A 964 19.32 15.61 -11.25
CA GLU A 964 20.58 15.48 -10.50
C GLU A 964 20.95 14.01 -10.26
N ASP A 965 22.24 13.73 -10.06
CA ASP A 965 22.70 12.49 -9.44
C ASP A 965 22.60 12.64 -7.91
N MET A 966 21.78 11.81 -7.27
CA MET A 966 21.52 11.89 -5.82
C MET A 966 22.77 11.69 -4.96
N TYR A 967 23.78 10.96 -5.46
CA TYR A 967 25.01 10.65 -4.72
C TYR A 967 26.26 11.31 -5.28
N ASN A 968 26.14 11.99 -6.42
CA ASN A 968 27.13 12.94 -6.91
C ASN A 968 26.45 14.27 -7.29
N PRO A 969 26.06 15.10 -6.30
CA PRO A 969 25.22 16.28 -6.51
C PRO A 969 25.89 17.39 -7.33
N SER A 970 27.17 17.22 -7.70
CA SER A 970 27.84 18.07 -8.67
C SER A 970 27.29 17.86 -10.08
N ILE A 971 26.82 16.65 -10.43
CA ILE A 971 26.21 16.31 -11.72
C ILE A 971 24.72 16.65 -11.65
N GLN A 972 24.32 17.73 -12.33
CA GLN A 972 22.95 18.22 -12.33
C GLN A 972 22.68 19.12 -13.55
N ALA A 973 21.41 19.26 -13.91
CA ALA A 973 20.94 20.30 -14.82
C ALA A 973 19.59 20.85 -14.37
N LEU A 974 19.38 22.14 -14.57
CA LEU A 974 18.16 22.85 -14.17
C LEU A 974 17.65 23.70 -15.34
N ASN A 975 16.37 23.52 -15.65
CA ASN A 975 15.63 24.36 -16.58
C ASN A 975 14.74 25.34 -15.79
N PRO A 976 14.85 26.66 -15.99
CA PRO A 976 14.17 27.66 -15.15
C PRO A 976 12.65 27.63 -15.30
N GLY A 977 11.96 28.05 -14.25
CA GLY A 977 10.51 28.18 -14.22
C GLY A 977 9.98 29.43 -14.94
N PHE A 978 8.68 29.49 -15.17
CA PHE A 978 7.99 30.61 -15.82
C PHE A 978 6.52 30.69 -15.40
N PHE A 979 5.85 31.83 -15.63
CA PHE A 979 4.40 31.94 -15.42
C PHE A 979 3.61 31.38 -16.61
N THR A 980 2.54 30.65 -16.31
CA THR A 980 1.57 30.15 -17.29
C THR A 980 0.17 30.66 -16.96
N GLU A 981 -0.64 30.91 -17.99
CA GLU A 981 -2.04 31.28 -17.88
C GLU A 981 -2.92 30.17 -18.46
N VAL A 982 -3.85 29.66 -17.65
CA VAL A 982 -4.95 28.80 -18.12
C VAL A 982 -6.18 29.68 -18.29
N TYR A 983 -6.65 29.81 -19.52
CA TYR A 983 -7.73 30.75 -19.87
C TYR A 983 -8.96 30.03 -20.44
N VAL A 984 -10.08 30.75 -20.45
CA VAL A 984 -11.32 30.38 -21.15
C VAL A 984 -11.54 31.44 -22.24
N PRO A 985 -12.01 31.08 -23.45
CA PRO A 985 -12.18 32.01 -24.57
C PRO A 985 -13.16 33.14 -24.28
#